data_AF-A0ABC8U706-F1
#
_entry.id   AF-A0ABC8U706-F1
#
_cell.length_a   1.000
_cell.length_b   1.000
_cell.length_c   1.000
_cell.angle_alpha   90.00
_cell.angle_beta   90.00
_cell.angle_gamma   90.00
#
_symmetry.space_group_name_H-M   'P 1'
#
loop_
_entity.id
_entity.type
_entity.pdbx_description
1 polymer ?
#
loop_
_entity_poly.entity_id
_entity_poly.type
_entity_poly.pdbx_seq_one_letter_code
_entity_poly.pdbx_strand_id
1 'polypeptide(L)'
;MEVSLPVHRPVCSKTILFSDRAHFKIKPSLGFFPHGRTGQSFQSSSWYKDYSVAGITASADFSRRRQRKFLTASPEDSVPKGFMPRTQVGTSTQRRDQKNDGQKEGPSTPATKDLAGPNKKTIEVKVETDQKESVEIEQAEKVEEEIENEIHIAKESQLAEKRGTGPIDEDLMESQKMKINAKSVGGDSDRIALEGKHLDISKSNEVKQCESNKIDVSQGTTYTKGNTGDAIYRTELEGKHVDITKGDDITQNRSAEIDESQKALKSMEHIQKTDVSVSEEKALEESYLKLKLEMEADLRQQELERLAEENFLKGYKLFYYPKVVNPDQDIEVFLNTSLSTLRNEPDVMIMGAFNDWRWKSFTIKLNKTHLNGDWWSCLVHVPKEAYKMDFVFFNGKDVYDNNDRKDFCITVEGGMDVFEFENFLLEEKRRELDKLAEEQAERERQAEEQRRIEAENAAREADRAQAREEAGKRRGMLQELMKKAVTSLDNVWYIEPSNFKGEDMVRIYYNRNSGPLTHLKDIWIHGGYNNWKDGLSIAARLVSSDIKDGDWWYADVVVPDRALVLDWVFADGPPQHASVYDNNCRQDFHAIVPICIPEELYWVEEEHQIYKKLQEDRRLREEAIHAKAERTARMKAETKERTLKIFLLSQKHIVYTEPLNVRAGSTVTVFYNPANTVLNGKPEIWFRCSFNRWTHRMGTLPPQKMLPAEYGSHVKATVKVPLDAYMMDFVFSEREDGGIFDNKNGMDYHLPVFGGVVKEPPMHIVHIAVEMAPIAKVGGLGDVVTSLSRAVQDLNHNVDIILPKYDCLRFNNVKDFQFHKSYFWGGTEIKVWFGKVEGLSVYFLDPQNGFFSAGCIYGCRNDGERFGFFCHAALEFLLQSGFHPDIIHCHDWTSAPVAWLFKEHYMHYGLSKARVVFTIHNLEFGAPLIGKAMAYSDKATTVSPNYSQEVSGNSAIAPHLYKFHGILNGIDPDIWDPYNDKFIPVSYTSENVVEGKRAAKEALQQRLGLKSADLPLVGIITRLTHQKGIHLIKHAIWRTLERNGQVVLLGSAPDPRIQNDFVNLSNQLHSSHNDRARLCLTYDEPLSHLIYAGADFILVPSIFEPCGLTQLTAMRYGSIPVVRRTGGLYDTVFDVDNDKERAQAQGFEPNGFNFDGADAAGVDYALNRAISAWYDGRDWFNSLCKLVMEQDWSWNRPALDYLELYHAARK
;
A
#
# COMPACT_ATOMS: atom_id res chain seq x y z
N MET A 1 -29.24 59.27 12.92
CA MET A 1 -28.53 59.61 14.18
C MET A 1 -27.71 58.38 14.57
N GLU A 2 -26.42 58.45 14.87
CA GLU A 2 -25.40 59.48 14.58
C GLU A 2 -24.01 58.97 15.04
N VAL A 3 -22.96 59.06 14.20
CA VAL A 3 -21.48 59.07 14.49
C VAL A 3 -20.87 57.97 15.44
N SER A 4 -19.59 57.52 15.41
CA SER A 4 -18.32 57.93 14.77
C SER A 4 -17.38 56.73 14.49
N LEU A 5 -16.34 56.98 13.67
CA LEU A 5 -15.07 56.22 13.57
C LEU A 5 -14.05 56.75 14.65
N PRO A 6 -12.70 56.48 14.67
CA PRO A 6 -11.82 55.66 13.80
C PRO A 6 -10.71 54.82 14.51
N VAL A 7 -9.90 54.07 13.73
CA VAL A 7 -8.48 53.72 14.03
C VAL A 7 -7.64 53.79 12.73
N HIS A 8 -6.31 53.99 12.84
CA HIS A 8 -5.40 54.48 11.78
C HIS A 8 -4.60 53.42 10.97
N ARG A 9 -4.06 53.85 9.81
CA ARG A 9 -2.88 53.29 9.10
C ARG A 9 -1.58 54.05 9.48
N PRO A 10 -0.40 53.41 9.40
CA PRO A 10 0.54 53.62 8.27
C PRO A 10 0.85 52.30 7.50
N VAL A 11 1.50 52.21 6.32
CA VAL A 11 2.16 53.13 5.35
C VAL A 11 3.72 53.20 5.33
N CYS A 12 4.29 53.08 4.12
CA CYS A 12 5.64 53.44 3.63
C CYS A 12 6.91 52.57 3.88
N SER A 13 7.16 51.69 2.89
CA SER A 13 8.34 51.70 1.97
C SER A 13 9.78 51.46 2.46
N LYS A 14 10.49 50.57 1.75
CA LYS A 14 11.64 50.94 0.89
C LYS A 14 12.02 49.84 -0.13
N THR A 15 12.72 50.24 -1.20
CA THR A 15 13.18 49.39 -2.31
C THR A 15 14.67 49.65 -2.56
N ILE A 16 15.45 48.60 -2.80
CA ILE A 16 16.78 48.54 -3.46
C ILE A 16 16.94 47.06 -3.85
N LEU A 17 17.00 46.65 -5.12
CA LEU A 17 18.03 46.84 -6.15
C LEU A 17 19.37 46.14 -5.85
N PHE A 18 19.57 44.99 -6.51
CA PHE A 18 20.80 44.77 -7.26
C PHE A 18 20.46 44.08 -8.59
N SER A 19 21.29 44.33 -9.59
CA SER A 19 21.20 43.77 -10.93
C SER A 19 22.56 43.26 -11.35
N ASP A 20 22.62 42.23 -12.18
CA ASP A 20 23.34 42.43 -13.43
C ASP A 20 22.85 41.55 -14.59
N ARG A 21 23.33 41.85 -15.80
CA ARG A 21 22.93 41.17 -17.05
C ARG A 21 24.12 40.49 -17.73
N ALA A 22 23.84 39.36 -18.36
CA ALA A 22 24.50 38.98 -19.61
C ALA A 22 23.43 38.79 -20.70
N HIS A 23 23.59 39.44 -21.85
CA HIS A 23 22.73 39.24 -23.02
C HIS A 23 23.41 38.28 -24.00
N PHE A 24 22.63 37.41 -24.65
CA PHE A 24 22.88 37.10 -26.05
C PHE A 24 21.60 37.18 -26.88
N LYS A 25 21.74 37.61 -28.14
CA LYS A 25 20.67 37.75 -29.12
C LYS A 25 20.93 36.80 -30.28
N ILE A 26 19.89 36.18 -30.82
CA ILE A 26 19.89 35.69 -32.19
C ILE A 26 18.70 36.33 -32.93
N LYS A 27 18.91 36.74 -34.18
CA LYS A 27 17.90 37.34 -35.07
C LYS A 27 17.30 36.28 -36.00
N PRO A 28 16.05 36.45 -36.47
CA PRO A 28 15.56 35.74 -37.65
C PRO A 28 16.16 36.33 -38.95
N SER A 29 16.25 35.52 -40.00
CA SER A 29 16.67 35.91 -41.36
C SER A 29 15.80 35.22 -42.43
N LEU A 30 15.53 35.91 -43.54
CA LEU A 30 14.52 35.53 -44.54
C LEU A 30 15.09 34.73 -45.74
N GLY A 31 14.22 33.94 -46.39
CA GLY A 31 14.32 33.53 -47.80
C GLY A 31 13.63 32.18 -48.09
N PHE A 32 12.90 31.97 -49.19
CA PHE A 32 12.41 32.90 -50.23
C PHE A 32 11.12 32.34 -50.91
N PHE A 33 10.43 33.15 -51.71
CA PHE A 33 9.15 32.86 -52.42
C PHE A 33 9.32 32.05 -53.73
N PRO A 34 8.29 31.32 -54.27
CA PRO A 34 7.06 31.90 -54.89
C PRO A 34 5.72 31.22 -54.51
N HIS A 35 4.60 31.90 -54.27
CA HIS A 35 3.76 32.82 -55.09
C HIS A 35 2.74 32.14 -56.04
N GLY A 36 1.44 32.23 -55.68
CA GLY A 36 0.28 31.87 -56.51
C GLY A 36 -0.99 32.61 -56.02
N ARG A 37 -1.71 33.28 -56.93
CA ARG A 37 -2.91 34.14 -56.70
C ARG A 37 -4.17 33.26 -56.48
N THR A 38 -5.32 33.66 -55.95
CA THR A 38 -6.00 34.93 -55.56
C THR A 38 -6.81 34.71 -54.25
N GLY A 39 -7.41 35.67 -53.53
CA GLY A 39 -7.51 37.12 -53.69
C GLY A 39 -8.94 37.64 -53.94
N GLN A 40 -9.76 37.90 -52.90
CA GLN A 40 -10.81 38.95 -52.89
C GLN A 40 -11.39 39.21 -51.48
N SER A 41 -12.20 40.28 -51.34
CA SER A 41 -12.60 40.93 -50.08
C SER A 41 -14.12 40.92 -49.83
N PHE A 42 -14.52 41.12 -48.57
CA PHE A 42 -15.90 41.42 -48.16
C PHE A 42 -16.44 42.72 -48.81
N GLN A 43 -17.70 42.75 -49.26
CA GLN A 43 -18.78 43.55 -48.64
C GLN A 43 -20.14 43.43 -49.37
N SER A 44 -21.22 43.29 -48.58
CA SER A 44 -22.65 43.47 -48.95
C SER A 44 -23.23 42.49 -50.01
N SER A 45 -24.56 42.30 -50.13
CA SER A 45 -25.71 42.98 -49.48
C SER A 45 -26.86 42.01 -49.11
N SER A 46 -27.65 42.44 -48.12
CA SER A 46 -28.89 41.85 -47.58
C SER A 46 -29.83 41.06 -48.51
N TRP A 47 -30.40 39.98 -47.98
CA TRP A 47 -31.83 39.64 -48.11
C TRP A 47 -32.41 39.34 -46.70
N TYR A 48 -33.72 39.43 -46.54
CA TYR A 48 -34.44 39.45 -45.24
C TYR A 48 -35.52 38.35 -45.22
N LYS A 49 -35.97 37.96 -44.01
CA LYS A 49 -37.13 37.07 -43.72
C LYS A 49 -36.95 35.58 -44.06
N ASP A 50 -37.59 34.63 -43.37
CA ASP A 50 -38.28 34.63 -42.05
C ASP A 50 -38.16 33.18 -41.53
N TYR A 51 -37.85 32.96 -40.24
CA TYR A 51 -38.07 31.65 -39.58
C TYR A 51 -38.35 31.82 -38.08
N SER A 52 -39.38 31.14 -37.60
CA SER A 52 -39.87 31.18 -36.21
C SER A 52 -39.64 29.85 -35.48
N VAL A 53 -39.70 29.90 -34.15
CA VAL A 53 -39.42 28.77 -33.25
C VAL A 53 -40.66 27.93 -32.98
N ALA A 54 -40.52 26.61 -32.99
CA ALA A 54 -41.40 25.67 -32.29
C ALA A 54 -40.58 24.46 -31.81
N GLY A 55 -40.70 24.09 -30.53
CA GLY A 55 -40.08 22.88 -29.96
C GLY A 55 -41.10 21.76 -29.76
N ILE A 56 -40.63 20.52 -29.62
CA ILE A 56 -41.48 19.34 -29.34
C ILE A 56 -40.87 18.50 -28.21
N THR A 57 -41.66 18.30 -27.16
CA THR A 57 -41.44 17.29 -26.11
C THR A 57 -42.06 15.95 -26.51
N ALA A 58 -41.40 14.83 -26.19
CA ALA A 58 -41.97 13.49 -26.39
C ALA A 58 -42.24 12.81 -25.04
N SER A 59 -43.47 12.31 -24.86
CA SER A 59 -43.88 11.47 -23.72
C SER A 59 -44.06 10.01 -24.18
N ALA A 60 -43.97 9.05 -23.25
CA ALA A 60 -44.17 7.63 -23.51
C ALA A 60 -44.92 6.93 -22.36
N ASP A 61 -46.26 6.92 -22.43
CA ASP A 61 -47.12 6.16 -21.51
C ASP A 61 -47.10 4.65 -21.79
N PHE A 62 -47.02 3.83 -20.75
CA PHE A 62 -47.06 2.37 -20.85
C PHE A 62 -48.40 1.78 -20.38
N SER A 63 -49.17 1.21 -21.32
CA SER A 63 -50.47 0.56 -21.04
C SER A 63 -50.39 -0.98 -21.03
N ARG A 64 -51.08 -1.62 -20.07
CA ARG A 64 -51.11 -3.09 -19.89
C ARG A 64 -52.19 -3.78 -20.75
N ARG A 65 -51.86 -4.85 -21.50
CA ARG A 65 -52.59 -6.16 -21.51
C ARG A 65 -51.98 -7.22 -22.46
N ARG A 66 -52.36 -8.49 -22.25
CA ARG A 66 -51.96 -9.70 -23.02
C ARG A 66 -52.99 -10.01 -24.14
N GLN A 67 -52.57 -10.64 -25.26
CA GLN A 67 -52.90 -12.07 -25.59
C GLN A 67 -52.49 -12.56 -27.02
N ARG A 68 -51.93 -13.80 -27.05
CA ARG A 68 -52.14 -14.93 -28.00
C ARG A 68 -51.84 -14.88 -29.53
N LYS A 69 -50.84 -15.71 -29.90
CA LYS A 69 -50.87 -16.90 -30.82
C LYS A 69 -50.75 -16.79 -32.38
N PHE A 70 -49.91 -17.72 -32.90
CA PHE A 70 -49.97 -18.42 -34.22
C PHE A 70 -49.64 -17.60 -35.50
N LEU A 71 -49.10 -18.15 -36.62
CA LEU A 71 -48.49 -19.47 -36.97
C LEU A 71 -47.70 -19.36 -38.32
N THR A 72 -46.80 -20.34 -38.61
CA THR A 72 -46.29 -20.75 -39.97
C THR A 72 -45.49 -19.75 -40.84
N ALA A 73 -44.56 -20.13 -41.74
CA ALA A 73 -43.92 -21.44 -42.08
C ALA A 73 -42.55 -21.25 -42.80
N SER A 74 -41.79 -22.35 -42.97
CA SER A 74 -40.51 -22.47 -43.74
C SER A 74 -40.74 -22.70 -45.25
N PRO A 75 -39.68 -22.85 -46.10
CA PRO A 75 -38.96 -24.14 -46.27
C PRO A 75 -37.41 -24.01 -46.44
N GLU A 76 -36.58 -24.96 -45.95
CA GLU A 76 -35.78 -26.00 -46.71
C GLU A 76 -34.48 -25.44 -47.35
N ASP A 77 -33.31 -26.11 -47.45
CA ASP A 77 -32.85 -27.52 -47.32
C ASP A 77 -31.32 -27.52 -46.94
N SER A 78 -30.59 -28.60 -46.62
CA SER A 78 -30.83 -29.94 -46.03
C SER A 78 -29.50 -30.50 -45.46
N VAL A 79 -29.51 -31.41 -44.45
CA VAL A 79 -28.29 -31.77 -43.67
C VAL A 79 -28.23 -33.25 -43.21
N PRO A 80 -27.18 -34.02 -43.57
CA PRO A 80 -26.92 -35.34 -42.94
C PRO A 80 -25.42 -35.74 -42.70
N LYS A 81 -25.16 -36.45 -41.58
CA LYS A 81 -23.95 -37.25 -41.20
C LYS A 81 -22.69 -36.45 -40.75
N GLY A 82 -22.16 -36.60 -39.53
CA GLY A 82 -22.52 -37.45 -38.37
C GLY A 82 -21.69 -37.01 -37.12
N PHE A 83 -21.54 -37.76 -36.02
CA PHE A 83 -22.01 -39.10 -35.63
C PHE A 83 -22.15 -39.21 -34.08
N MET A 84 -22.25 -40.42 -33.52
CA MET A 84 -22.56 -40.81 -32.11
C MET A 84 -22.01 -42.25 -31.87
N PRO A 85 -22.05 -42.91 -30.67
CA PRO A 85 -22.95 -42.70 -29.52
C PRO A 85 -22.37 -42.84 -28.08
N ARG A 86 -23.27 -42.72 -27.07
CA ARG A 86 -23.18 -43.26 -25.70
C ARG A 86 -24.13 -44.46 -25.55
N THR A 87 -23.75 -45.49 -24.77
CA THR A 87 -24.62 -46.56 -24.23
C THR A 87 -23.89 -47.36 -23.14
N GLN A 88 -24.50 -48.19 -22.28
CA GLN A 88 -25.76 -48.07 -21.50
C GLN A 88 -25.91 -49.28 -20.54
N VAL A 89 -26.69 -49.10 -19.46
CA VAL A 89 -27.40 -50.17 -18.70
C VAL A 89 -28.73 -49.55 -18.20
N GLY A 90 -29.87 -50.24 -18.12
CA GLY A 90 -30.22 -51.57 -18.63
C GLY A 90 -31.49 -52.13 -17.96
N THR A 91 -32.35 -52.84 -18.71
CA THR A 91 -33.69 -53.34 -18.28
C THR A 91 -34.70 -52.20 -17.97
N SER A 92 -36.00 -52.41 -17.70
CA SER A 92 -36.82 -53.63 -17.64
C SER A 92 -38.21 -53.42 -18.29
N THR A 93 -39.11 -54.42 -18.30
CA THR A 93 -40.31 -54.43 -19.17
C THR A 93 -41.53 -55.20 -18.62
N GLN A 94 -42.75 -54.72 -18.95
CA GLN A 94 -44.05 -55.43 -19.17
C GLN A 94 -45.26 -54.47 -18.92
N ARG A 95 -46.51 -54.62 -19.44
CA ARG A 95 -47.07 -55.17 -20.71
C ARG A 95 -48.60 -54.83 -20.80
N ARG A 96 -49.15 -54.70 -22.03
CA ARG A 96 -50.59 -54.90 -22.45
C ARG A 96 -51.75 -53.91 -22.15
N ASP A 97 -52.41 -53.51 -23.25
CA ASP A 97 -53.87 -53.58 -23.62
C ASP A 97 -55.06 -52.93 -22.84
N GLN A 98 -55.74 -52.01 -23.57
CA GLN A 98 -57.19 -51.92 -23.91
C GLN A 98 -58.34 -51.48 -22.93
N LYS A 99 -59.08 -50.45 -23.41
CA LYS A 99 -60.56 -50.26 -23.54
C LYS A 99 -61.51 -49.97 -22.34
N ASN A 100 -62.22 -48.83 -22.51
CA ASN A 100 -63.67 -48.52 -22.39
C ASN A 100 -64.53 -48.77 -21.13
N ASP A 101 -65.35 -47.74 -20.84
CA ASP A 101 -66.73 -47.70 -20.30
C ASP A 101 -67.10 -48.36 -18.94
N GLY A 102 -67.83 -47.64 -18.06
CA GLY A 102 -68.12 -48.15 -16.70
C GLY A 102 -69.30 -47.60 -15.85
N GLN A 103 -69.88 -46.42 -16.14
CA GLN A 103 -71.21 -45.96 -15.64
C GLN A 103 -71.37 -45.52 -14.14
N LYS A 104 -72.47 -44.75 -13.90
CA LYS A 104 -73.18 -44.42 -12.62
C LYS A 104 -72.51 -43.37 -11.67
N GLU A 105 -73.24 -42.44 -11.02
CA GLU A 105 -74.67 -42.04 -11.10
C GLU A 105 -74.87 -40.55 -10.68
N GLY A 106 -76.11 -40.00 -10.80
CA GLY A 106 -76.47 -38.61 -10.44
C GLY A 106 -77.01 -38.44 -8.99
N PRO A 107 -77.80 -37.37 -8.64
CA PRO A 107 -78.48 -36.41 -9.53
C PRO A 107 -78.60 -34.90 -9.08
N SER A 108 -79.04 -34.06 -10.05
CA SER A 108 -79.96 -32.89 -9.96
C SER A 108 -79.62 -31.52 -9.28
N THR A 109 -79.73 -30.47 -10.11
CA THR A 109 -80.34 -29.09 -10.02
C THR A 109 -81.24 -28.72 -8.82
N PRO A 110 -81.58 -27.42 -8.53
CA PRO A 110 -81.48 -26.15 -9.32
C PRO A 110 -80.56 -25.07 -8.67
N ALA A 111 -80.31 -23.82 -9.12
CA ALA A 111 -80.82 -22.85 -10.13
C ALA A 111 -81.64 -21.61 -9.60
N THR A 112 -81.09 -20.41 -9.90
CA THR A 112 -81.73 -19.07 -10.07
C THR A 112 -82.31 -18.19 -8.90
N LYS A 113 -81.77 -16.94 -8.86
CA LYS A 113 -82.47 -15.60 -8.89
C LYS A 113 -82.87 -14.79 -7.62
N ASP A 114 -82.39 -13.53 -7.66
CA ASP A 114 -83.07 -12.22 -7.51
C ASP A 114 -83.58 -11.62 -6.17
N LEU A 115 -83.22 -10.32 -6.00
CA LEU A 115 -83.99 -9.15 -5.50
C LEU A 115 -83.96 -8.65 -4.03
N ALA A 116 -84.01 -7.30 -3.96
CA ALA A 116 -84.44 -6.37 -2.89
C ALA A 116 -83.42 -5.85 -1.82
N GLY A 117 -83.36 -4.51 -1.70
CA GLY A 117 -82.80 -3.73 -0.56
C GLY A 117 -83.93 -3.11 0.29
N PRO A 118 -83.90 -1.84 0.77
CA PRO A 118 -83.01 -0.71 0.43
C PRO A 118 -82.58 0.19 1.64
N ASN A 119 -82.22 1.47 1.38
CA ASN A 119 -82.06 2.60 2.33
C ASN A 119 -80.81 2.63 3.25
N LYS A 120 -80.23 3.78 3.66
CA LYS A 120 -80.17 5.15 3.08
C LYS A 120 -79.08 6.01 3.77
N LYS A 121 -78.77 7.16 3.15
CA LYS A 121 -78.29 8.47 3.70
C LYS A 121 -78.46 8.69 5.22
N THR A 122 -77.65 9.46 5.96
CA THR A 122 -76.43 10.32 5.76
C THR A 122 -75.78 10.52 7.16
N ILE A 123 -74.84 11.40 7.54
CA ILE A 123 -74.23 12.68 7.06
C ILE A 123 -72.81 12.76 7.73
N GLU A 124 -71.69 13.24 7.15
CA GLU A 124 -71.27 14.64 6.88
C GLU A 124 -71.21 15.54 8.15
N VAL A 125 -70.33 16.53 8.37
CA VAL A 125 -69.32 17.21 7.51
C VAL A 125 -68.30 18.01 8.38
N LYS A 126 -67.17 18.46 7.79
CA LYS A 126 -66.26 19.57 8.22
C LYS A 126 -65.36 19.38 9.47
N VAL A 127 -64.29 20.18 9.69
CA VAL A 127 -63.20 20.80 8.86
C VAL A 127 -62.29 21.62 9.81
N GLU A 128 -61.08 22.02 9.36
CA GLU A 128 -60.16 22.99 10.00
C GLU A 128 -59.56 22.57 11.37
N THR A 129 -58.43 23.12 11.84
CA THR A 129 -57.13 23.47 11.22
C THR A 129 -56.07 23.46 12.36
N ASP A 130 -54.81 23.81 12.04
CA ASP A 130 -53.81 24.37 12.97
C ASP A 130 -53.17 23.38 13.97
N GLN A 131 -51.87 23.10 13.86
CA GLN A 131 -50.66 23.94 14.02
C GLN A 131 -50.21 24.03 15.48
N LYS A 132 -48.99 23.53 15.72
CA LYS A 132 -48.09 23.92 16.82
C LYS A 132 -48.61 23.54 18.23
N GLU A 133 -47.80 23.61 19.28
CA GLU A 133 -46.41 24.07 19.36
C GLU A 133 -45.53 23.07 20.11
N SER A 134 -44.25 23.11 19.80
CA SER A 134 -43.17 22.59 20.64
C SER A 134 -43.15 23.28 22.01
N VAL A 135 -42.72 22.56 23.05
CA VAL A 135 -41.82 23.10 24.09
C VAL A 135 -41.10 21.94 24.78
N GLU A 136 -39.79 22.06 24.92
CA GLU A 136 -38.97 21.20 25.78
C GLU A 136 -38.99 21.76 27.20
N ILE A 137 -38.87 20.92 28.23
CA ILE A 137 -38.17 21.27 29.48
C ILE A 137 -37.83 20.00 30.29
N GLU A 138 -36.53 19.88 30.56
CA GLU A 138 -35.86 19.49 31.81
C GLU A 138 -36.66 18.64 32.82
N GLN A 139 -36.22 17.41 33.10
CA GLN A 139 -35.33 17.10 34.25
C GLN A 139 -35.85 17.58 35.61
N ALA A 140 -36.20 16.62 36.48
CA ALA A 140 -35.63 16.51 37.83
C ALA A 140 -36.13 15.23 38.53
N GLU A 141 -35.20 14.46 39.11
CA GLU A 141 -35.34 13.82 40.44
C GLU A 141 -36.45 12.75 40.67
N LYS A 142 -36.39 11.85 41.67
CA LYS A 142 -35.46 11.59 42.80
C LYS A 142 -35.66 10.14 43.34
N VAL A 143 -34.78 9.67 44.25
CA VAL A 143 -35.07 8.82 45.46
C VAL A 143 -35.78 7.48 45.20
N GLU A 144 -35.09 6.32 45.29
CA GLU A 144 -35.03 5.41 46.48
C GLU A 144 -36.30 4.51 46.56
N GLU A 145 -36.37 3.36 47.27
CA GLU A 145 -35.52 2.76 48.31
C GLU A 145 -35.69 1.21 48.30
N GLU A 146 -34.68 0.47 48.78
CA GLU A 146 -34.70 -0.80 49.56
C GLU A 146 -35.59 -2.05 49.20
N ILE A 147 -35.01 -3.28 49.16
CA ILE A 147 -35.11 -4.42 50.16
C ILE A 147 -36.47 -5.19 50.04
N GLU A 148 -36.60 -6.54 50.08
CA GLU A 148 -35.96 -7.57 50.93
C GLU A 148 -35.94 -9.02 50.34
N ASN A 149 -35.13 -9.87 50.99
CA ASN A 149 -35.10 -11.35 51.17
C ASN A 149 -36.36 -12.21 50.84
N GLU A 150 -36.34 -13.57 50.76
CA GLU A 150 -35.35 -14.65 50.49
C GLU A 150 -36.14 -16.01 50.53
N ILE A 151 -35.49 -17.18 50.32
CA ILE A 151 -35.91 -18.55 50.73
C ILE A 151 -37.21 -19.15 50.13
N HIS A 152 -37.08 -20.25 49.35
CA HIS A 152 -37.59 -21.57 49.80
C HIS A 152 -37.02 -22.79 49.04
N ILE A 153 -36.99 -23.94 49.71
CA ILE A 153 -36.37 -25.22 49.29
C ILE A 153 -37.40 -26.38 49.29
N ALA A 154 -37.42 -27.20 48.23
CA ALA A 154 -37.88 -28.61 48.16
C ALA A 154 -37.44 -29.23 46.79
N LYS A 155 -36.84 -30.43 46.66
CA LYS A 155 -37.31 -31.83 46.93
C LYS A 155 -38.46 -32.28 45.96
N GLU A 156 -38.48 -33.49 45.37
CA GLU A 156 -37.55 -34.65 45.39
C GLU A 156 -37.82 -35.67 44.24
N SER A 157 -36.82 -36.52 43.91
CA SER A 157 -36.83 -37.88 43.29
C SER A 157 -38.11 -38.46 42.60
N GLN A 158 -38.04 -39.09 41.41
CA GLN A 158 -37.77 -40.53 41.13
C GLN A 158 -38.10 -40.88 39.63
N LEU A 159 -37.92 -42.07 39.02
CA LEU A 159 -36.96 -43.21 39.07
C LEU A 159 -37.40 -44.31 38.02
N ALA A 160 -36.55 -45.29 37.65
CA ALA A 160 -36.81 -46.47 36.76
C ALA A 160 -37.13 -46.19 35.26
N GLU A 161 -37.01 -47.09 34.25
CA GLU A 161 -36.26 -48.34 33.95
C GLU A 161 -36.22 -48.46 32.39
N LYS A 162 -35.23 -48.96 31.61
CA LYS A 162 -34.26 -50.08 31.63
C LYS A 162 -34.73 -51.37 30.89
N ARG A 163 -34.34 -51.58 29.61
CA ARG A 163 -33.85 -52.84 28.93
C ARG A 163 -34.15 -52.96 27.40
N GLY A 164 -33.30 -53.71 26.69
CA GLY A 164 -33.49 -54.23 25.30
C GLY A 164 -32.28 -53.98 24.38
N THR A 165 -31.16 -54.74 24.38
CA THR A 165 -30.91 -56.05 23.68
C THR A 165 -31.42 -56.06 22.23
N GLY A 166 -30.59 -56.14 21.16
CA GLY A 166 -29.59 -57.18 20.80
C GLY A 166 -30.16 -58.02 19.62
N PRO A 167 -29.39 -58.67 18.69
CA PRO A 167 -28.00 -59.17 18.77
C PRO A 167 -27.07 -58.69 17.59
N ILE A 168 -25.73 -58.74 17.68
CA ILE A 168 -24.73 -59.76 17.23
C ILE A 168 -24.63 -60.01 15.70
N ASP A 169 -23.43 -59.78 15.15
CA ASP A 169 -22.68 -60.75 14.31
C ASP A 169 -21.16 -60.46 14.43
N GLU A 170 -20.30 -61.45 14.18
CA GLU A 170 -18.84 -61.41 14.39
C GLU A 170 -18.04 -61.62 13.07
N ASP A 171 -16.77 -61.16 13.00
CA ASP A 171 -15.63 -62.08 12.73
C ASP A 171 -14.22 -61.43 12.81
N LEU A 172 -13.32 -62.23 13.44
CA LEU A 172 -11.84 -62.39 13.44
C LEU A 172 -10.93 -61.57 12.47
N MET A 173 -9.61 -61.34 12.72
CA MET A 173 -8.63 -61.74 13.77
C MET A 173 -7.47 -60.70 13.81
N GLU A 174 -6.94 -60.25 14.96
CA GLU A 174 -5.79 -60.78 15.74
C GLU A 174 -4.38 -60.62 15.07
N SER A 175 -3.39 -59.94 15.67
CA SER A 175 -2.55 -60.57 16.72
C SER A 175 -1.66 -59.64 17.59
N GLN A 176 -1.67 -59.97 18.90
CA GLN A 176 -0.62 -59.92 19.95
C GLN A 176 0.43 -58.76 19.95
N LYS A 177 0.52 -57.88 20.96
CA LYS A 177 0.76 -58.02 22.43
C LYS A 177 2.15 -58.53 22.85
N MET A 178 2.89 -57.70 23.62
CA MET A 178 3.58 -57.94 24.93
C MET A 178 4.51 -56.73 25.21
N LYS A 179 4.77 -56.22 26.43
CA LYS A 179 4.28 -56.45 27.81
C LYS A 179 4.58 -55.17 28.66
N ILE A 180 3.70 -54.73 29.58
CA ILE A 180 3.81 -54.87 31.08
C ILE A 180 5.15 -54.30 31.64
N ASN A 181 5.19 -53.39 32.64
CA ASN A 181 4.33 -53.28 33.84
C ASN A 181 4.12 -51.83 34.37
N ALA A 182 3.24 -51.67 35.36
CA ALA A 182 2.93 -50.41 36.05
C ALA A 182 3.68 -50.23 37.39
N LYS A 183 3.71 -48.99 37.91
CA LYS A 183 3.55 -48.66 39.35
C LYS A 183 3.17 -47.19 39.58
N SER A 184 2.92 -46.81 40.83
CA SER A 184 1.94 -45.78 41.19
C SER A 184 2.26 -45.00 42.47
N VAL A 185 1.70 -43.77 42.57
CA VAL A 185 1.44 -42.97 43.80
C VAL A 185 2.62 -42.26 44.48
N GLY A 186 2.37 -41.01 44.90
CA GLY A 186 3.21 -40.18 45.77
C GLY A 186 3.77 -38.92 45.07
N GLY A 187 3.73 -37.70 45.65
CA GLY A 187 3.07 -37.27 46.89
C GLY A 187 3.76 -36.05 47.54
N ASP A 188 3.05 -34.92 47.57
CA ASP A 188 3.22 -33.73 48.42
C ASP A 188 4.53 -32.89 48.51
N SER A 189 4.39 -31.63 48.05
CA SER A 189 4.59 -30.33 48.72
C SER A 189 5.82 -29.96 49.62
N ASP A 190 6.43 -28.83 49.23
CA ASP A 190 6.89 -27.66 50.02
C ASP A 190 8.09 -27.63 51.02
N ARG A 191 8.86 -26.53 50.86
CA ARG A 191 9.58 -25.69 51.86
C ARG A 191 10.98 -26.06 52.42
N ILE A 192 11.98 -25.36 51.86
CA ILE A 192 12.97 -24.45 52.51
C ILE A 192 13.75 -24.96 53.76
N ALA A 193 15.07 -25.08 53.59
CA ALA A 193 16.10 -24.93 54.64
C ALA A 193 17.43 -24.40 54.04
N LEU A 194 18.40 -23.99 54.87
CA LEU A 194 19.52 -23.11 54.49
C LEU A 194 20.92 -23.76 54.43
N GLU A 195 21.72 -23.25 53.50
CA GLU A 195 23.19 -23.06 53.45
C GLU A 195 24.22 -24.22 53.68
N GLY A 196 25.14 -24.32 52.71
CA GLY A 196 26.46 -24.98 52.82
C GLY A 196 27.33 -24.70 51.57
N LYS A 197 28.47 -24.02 51.72
CA LYS A 197 29.43 -23.64 50.64
C LYS A 197 30.34 -24.84 50.28
N HIS A 198 31.05 -24.97 49.15
CA HIS A 198 31.55 -24.10 48.06
C HIS A 198 31.33 -24.81 46.69
N LEU A 199 31.61 -24.29 45.47
CA LEU A 199 32.67 -23.41 44.96
C LEU A 199 32.21 -22.65 43.68
N ASP A 200 33.01 -21.70 43.20
CA ASP A 200 32.76 -20.70 42.14
C ASP A 200 32.70 -21.28 40.69
N ILE A 201 32.29 -20.60 39.59
CA ILE A 201 32.35 -19.17 39.19
C ILE A 201 31.08 -18.71 38.40
N SER A 202 30.76 -17.41 38.44
CA SER A 202 29.66 -16.71 37.73
C SER A 202 29.85 -16.60 36.19
N LYS A 203 28.82 -16.52 35.32
CA LYS A 203 27.77 -15.48 35.12
C LYS A 203 28.33 -14.04 34.94
N SER A 204 27.78 -13.14 34.11
CA SER A 204 26.84 -13.21 32.96
C SER A 204 26.58 -11.81 32.36
N ASN A 205 26.23 -11.73 31.06
CA ASN A 205 25.51 -10.61 30.40
C ASN A 205 26.21 -9.23 30.26
N GLU A 206 25.49 -8.31 29.59
CA GLU A 206 25.78 -6.90 29.24
C GLU A 206 26.84 -6.69 28.13
N VAL A 207 26.58 -6.01 27.01
CA VAL A 207 25.93 -4.69 26.74
C VAL A 207 26.84 -3.50 27.07
N LYS A 208 27.53 -3.01 26.04
CA LYS A 208 27.98 -1.62 25.77
C LYS A 208 28.14 -1.50 24.25
N GLN A 209 27.57 -0.52 23.54
CA GLN A 209 27.63 0.94 23.71
C GLN A 209 29.00 1.51 23.34
N CYS A 210 29.09 2.11 22.15
CA CYS A 210 30.16 3.03 21.78
C CYS A 210 29.81 4.43 22.30
N GLU A 211 30.79 5.18 22.83
CA GLU A 211 31.23 6.42 22.18
C GLU A 211 32.47 7.05 22.82
N SER A 212 33.18 7.86 22.03
CA SER A 212 34.15 8.88 22.43
C SER A 212 35.40 8.46 23.22
N ASN A 213 36.57 8.66 22.61
CA ASN A 213 37.33 9.88 22.93
C ASN A 213 38.36 10.24 21.84
N LYS A 214 38.85 11.49 21.88
CA LYS A 214 39.73 12.08 20.85
C LYS A 214 41.21 11.92 21.20
N ILE A 215 42.02 11.77 20.15
CA ILE A 215 43.24 12.55 19.83
C ILE A 215 43.86 13.33 21.01
N ASP A 216 45.11 13.04 21.37
CA ASP A 216 46.28 13.79 20.84
C ASP A 216 47.65 13.16 21.25
N VAL A 217 48.74 13.81 20.80
CA VAL A 217 50.15 13.79 21.26
C VAL A 217 51.16 12.96 20.42
N SER A 218 52.28 13.64 20.12
CA SER A 218 53.59 13.17 19.58
C SER A 218 53.78 12.99 18.06
N GLN A 219 53.96 14.14 17.41
CA GLN A 219 55.14 14.48 16.58
C GLN A 219 55.99 13.30 16.04
N GLY A 220 55.97 13.06 14.72
CA GLY A 220 56.81 12.06 14.05
C GLY A 220 58.16 12.59 13.51
N THR A 221 58.94 11.71 12.87
CA THR A 221 60.15 12.11 12.11
C THR A 221 60.52 11.09 11.02
N THR A 222 60.43 11.54 9.75
CA THR A 222 61.34 11.33 8.61
C THR A 222 62.01 9.98 8.23
N TYR A 223 62.27 9.85 6.92
CA TYR A 223 63.33 9.06 6.23
C TYR A 223 63.10 7.57 5.82
N THR A 224 62.72 7.43 4.54
CA THR A 224 63.33 6.58 3.47
C THR A 224 63.61 5.07 3.65
N LYS A 225 63.10 4.31 2.66
CA LYS A 225 63.43 2.93 2.24
C LYS A 225 64.94 2.57 2.31
N GLY A 226 65.27 1.31 2.66
CA GLY A 226 66.67 0.90 2.96
C GLY A 226 67.18 -0.55 2.74
N ASN A 227 66.47 -1.45 2.05
CA ASN A 227 67.02 -2.71 1.42
C ASN A 227 67.37 -3.97 2.28
N THR A 228 67.48 -5.14 1.61
CA THR A 228 67.94 -6.51 2.03
C THR A 228 67.05 -7.31 3.01
N GLY A 229 66.93 -8.66 2.95
CA GLY A 229 67.45 -9.68 1.99
C GLY A 229 67.01 -11.14 2.32
N ASP A 230 67.42 -12.11 1.48
CA ASP A 230 67.40 -13.61 1.63
C ASP A 230 66.06 -14.42 1.74
N ALA A 231 65.96 -15.75 1.46
CA ALA A 231 66.62 -16.68 0.50
C ALA A 231 65.97 -18.13 0.50
N ILE A 232 66.45 -19.05 -0.39
CA ILE A 232 66.54 -20.56 -0.31
C ILE A 232 65.51 -21.55 -0.99
N TYR A 233 66.00 -22.32 -2.01
CA TYR A 233 65.79 -23.75 -2.49
C TYR A 233 64.36 -24.38 -2.66
N ARG A 234 63.95 -25.05 -3.79
CA ARG A 234 64.35 -26.30 -4.57
C ARG A 234 63.77 -27.64 -4.00
N THR A 235 63.45 -28.73 -4.74
CA THR A 235 64.01 -29.31 -6.02
C THR A 235 63.07 -30.37 -6.72
N GLU A 236 63.10 -30.48 -8.08
CA GLU A 236 63.04 -31.71 -8.99
C GLU A 236 61.92 -32.82 -8.88
N LEU A 237 61.59 -33.72 -9.85
CA LEU A 237 62.10 -34.18 -11.18
C LEU A 237 61.01 -34.94 -12.04
N GLU A 238 61.17 -35.03 -13.39
CA GLU A 238 60.61 -35.99 -14.45
C GLU A 238 59.19 -36.64 -14.40
N GLY A 239 58.48 -37.00 -15.52
CA GLY A 239 58.66 -36.79 -16.99
C GLY A 239 58.05 -37.92 -17.89
N LYS A 240 57.49 -37.63 -19.10
CA LYS A 240 57.43 -38.45 -20.38
C LYS A 240 56.38 -38.04 -21.45
N HIS A 241 56.60 -38.47 -22.70
CA HIS A 241 55.84 -38.19 -23.96
C HIS A 241 54.85 -39.30 -24.39
N VAL A 242 53.91 -38.97 -25.31
CA VAL A 242 53.55 -39.65 -26.60
C VAL A 242 52.23 -39.07 -27.18
N ASP A 243 51.83 -39.21 -28.46
CA ASP A 243 52.42 -38.72 -29.73
C ASP A 243 51.38 -38.86 -30.90
N ILE A 244 51.32 -37.89 -31.81
CA ILE A 244 50.84 -37.91 -33.24
C ILE A 244 49.64 -38.79 -33.71
N THR A 245 48.61 -38.13 -34.29
CA THR A 245 48.08 -38.28 -35.70
C THR A 245 47.06 -37.15 -35.94
N LYS A 246 47.17 -36.18 -36.85
CA LYS A 246 47.47 -36.08 -38.31
C LYS A 246 46.24 -36.28 -39.22
N GLY A 247 46.00 -35.31 -40.11
CA GLY A 247 44.93 -35.28 -41.12
C GLY A 247 45.02 -33.99 -41.95
N ASP A 248 45.63 -34.07 -43.14
CA ASP A 248 45.89 -32.96 -44.08
C ASP A 248 44.68 -32.78 -45.06
N ASP A 249 44.54 -31.82 -46.00
CA ASP A 249 45.35 -30.69 -46.52
C ASP A 249 44.35 -29.49 -46.80
N ILE A 250 44.37 -28.52 -47.73
CA ILE A 250 44.98 -28.26 -49.06
C ILE A 250 45.42 -26.77 -49.21
N THR A 251 46.72 -26.57 -49.44
CA THR A 251 47.44 -25.45 -50.14
C THR A 251 46.91 -23.99 -50.22
N GLN A 252 47.79 -23.05 -49.83
CA GLN A 252 48.10 -21.85 -50.65
C GLN A 252 49.56 -21.96 -51.19
N ASN A 253 49.98 -21.07 -52.10
CA ASN A 253 51.16 -21.30 -52.96
C ASN A 253 52.01 -20.03 -53.24
N ARG A 254 53.26 -20.00 -52.73
CA ARG A 254 54.38 -19.06 -53.03
C ARG A 254 54.14 -17.58 -52.60
N SER A 255 55.16 -16.72 -52.44
CA SER A 255 56.61 -16.81 -52.77
C SER A 255 57.50 -16.34 -51.59
N ALA A 256 58.82 -16.47 -51.72
CA ALA A 256 59.81 -16.07 -50.71
C ALA A 256 60.61 -14.80 -51.11
N GLU A 257 61.74 -14.56 -50.41
CA GLU A 257 62.59 -13.35 -50.39
C GLU A 257 61.96 -12.21 -49.54
N ILE A 258 62.69 -11.51 -48.67
CA ILE A 258 64.16 -11.30 -48.58
C ILE A 258 64.75 -11.83 -47.26
N ASP A 259 65.91 -12.49 -47.31
CA ASP A 259 66.79 -12.79 -46.16
C ASP A 259 68.14 -12.10 -46.34
N GLU A 260 68.45 -11.11 -45.49
CA GLU A 260 69.83 -10.64 -45.31
C GLU A 260 70.09 -10.04 -43.91
N SER A 261 69.06 -9.54 -43.22
CA SER A 261 69.16 -8.95 -41.88
C SER A 261 69.59 -9.92 -40.77
N GLN A 262 69.41 -11.24 -40.94
CA GLN A 262 69.69 -12.22 -39.86
C GLN A 262 71.17 -12.62 -39.72
N LYS A 263 72.07 -12.14 -40.59
CA LYS A 263 73.50 -12.51 -40.54
C LYS A 263 74.36 -11.71 -39.57
N ALA A 264 73.93 -10.52 -39.13
CA ALA A 264 74.71 -9.70 -38.21
C ALA A 264 74.73 -10.27 -36.77
N LEU A 265 73.58 -10.72 -36.25
CA LEU A 265 73.42 -11.13 -34.85
C LEU A 265 74.18 -12.41 -34.44
N LYS A 266 74.65 -13.23 -35.39
CA LYS A 266 75.27 -14.55 -35.12
C LYS A 266 76.79 -14.54 -35.01
N SER A 267 77.41 -13.37 -34.78
CA SER A 267 78.88 -13.20 -34.83
C SER A 267 79.55 -12.71 -33.54
N MET A 268 78.80 -12.50 -32.44
CA MET A 268 79.37 -12.09 -31.14
C MET A 268 79.10 -13.06 -29.97
N GLU A 269 78.25 -14.07 -30.13
CA GLU A 269 78.08 -15.13 -29.12
C GLU A 269 79.20 -16.19 -29.17
N HIS A 270 80.47 -15.81 -29.03
CA HIS A 270 81.56 -16.71 -28.58
C HIS A 270 82.87 -15.95 -28.24
N ILE A 271 83.01 -15.55 -26.97
CA ILE A 271 84.28 -15.56 -26.20
C ILE A 271 83.92 -15.46 -24.72
N GLN A 272 84.56 -16.27 -23.87
CA GLN A 272 84.37 -16.22 -22.41
C GLN A 272 85.46 -15.38 -21.73
N LYS A 273 85.08 -14.73 -20.63
CA LYS A 273 85.91 -14.38 -19.47
C LYS A 273 87.16 -13.52 -19.73
N THR A 274 86.97 -12.22 -19.53
CA THR A 274 87.88 -11.40 -18.72
C THR A 274 87.02 -10.63 -17.72
N ASP A 275 87.48 -10.49 -16.47
CA ASP A 275 86.68 -9.87 -15.41
C ASP A 275 86.43 -8.38 -15.70
N VAL A 276 85.15 -8.02 -15.85
CA VAL A 276 84.63 -6.68 -16.10
C VAL A 276 83.67 -6.33 -14.96
N SER A 277 83.62 -5.07 -14.54
CA SER A 277 82.91 -4.71 -13.30
C SER A 277 81.38 -4.72 -13.46
N VAL A 278 80.65 -5.00 -12.37
CA VAL A 278 79.17 -4.96 -12.33
C VAL A 278 78.61 -3.56 -12.68
N SER A 279 79.43 -2.52 -12.57
CA SER A 279 79.13 -1.16 -13.07
C SER A 279 79.10 -1.06 -14.60
N GLU A 280 79.88 -1.87 -15.31
CA GLU A 280 80.00 -1.82 -16.77
C GLU A 280 78.90 -2.61 -17.49
N GLU A 281 78.39 -3.71 -16.91
CA GLU A 281 77.21 -4.41 -17.44
C GLU A 281 75.96 -3.49 -17.43
N LYS A 282 75.72 -2.76 -16.34
CA LYS A 282 74.64 -1.76 -16.28
C LYS A 282 74.85 -0.60 -17.23
N ALA A 283 76.09 -0.13 -17.39
CA ALA A 283 76.39 0.89 -18.39
C ALA A 283 76.16 0.37 -19.83
N LEU A 284 76.37 -0.91 -20.09
CA LEU A 284 76.01 -1.56 -21.36
C LEU A 284 74.49 -1.67 -21.54
N GLU A 285 73.73 -2.06 -20.52
CA GLU A 285 72.26 -2.10 -20.60
C GLU A 285 71.65 -0.71 -20.80
N GLU A 286 72.09 0.30 -20.03
CA GLU A 286 71.65 1.68 -20.21
C GLU A 286 72.07 2.23 -21.58
N SER A 287 73.29 1.93 -22.04
CA SER A 287 73.75 2.33 -23.38
C SER A 287 73.00 1.59 -24.49
N TYR A 288 72.62 0.33 -24.32
CA TYR A 288 71.86 -0.45 -25.30
C TYR A 288 70.41 0.01 -25.36
N LEU A 289 69.77 0.23 -24.21
CA LEU A 289 68.43 0.79 -24.12
C LEU A 289 68.39 2.21 -24.71
N LYS A 290 69.41 3.03 -24.44
CA LYS A 290 69.55 4.36 -25.03
C LYS A 290 69.77 4.30 -26.55
N LEU A 291 70.69 3.46 -27.04
CA LEU A 291 70.92 3.30 -28.48
C LEU A 291 69.67 2.77 -29.21
N LYS A 292 68.91 1.89 -28.55
CA LYS A 292 67.61 1.40 -29.04
C LYS A 292 66.58 2.53 -29.10
N LEU A 293 66.45 3.34 -28.06
CA LEU A 293 65.55 4.51 -28.03
C LEU A 293 65.95 5.58 -29.05
N GLU A 294 67.25 5.79 -29.28
CA GLU A 294 67.78 6.67 -30.32
C GLU A 294 67.46 6.10 -31.72
N MET A 295 67.66 4.80 -31.96
CA MET A 295 67.23 4.14 -33.20
C MET A 295 65.70 4.20 -33.42
N GLU A 296 64.89 4.00 -32.38
CA GLU A 296 63.43 4.06 -32.47
C GLU A 296 62.93 5.49 -32.69
N ALA A 297 63.63 6.50 -32.15
CA ALA A 297 63.37 7.92 -32.41
C ALA A 297 63.75 8.33 -33.85
N ASP A 298 64.95 7.94 -34.33
CA ASP A 298 65.40 8.19 -35.70
C ASP A 298 64.46 7.52 -36.73
N LEU A 299 64.05 6.27 -36.48
CA LEU A 299 63.12 5.54 -37.34
C LEU A 299 61.72 6.16 -37.33
N ARG A 300 61.24 6.64 -36.17
CA ARG A 300 60.00 7.44 -36.07
C ARG A 300 60.11 8.74 -36.86
N GLN A 301 61.21 9.47 -36.74
CA GLN A 301 61.40 10.72 -37.47
C GLN A 301 61.41 10.49 -38.98
N GLN A 302 62.12 9.47 -39.46
CA GLN A 302 62.14 9.11 -40.89
C GLN A 302 60.74 8.73 -41.40
N GLU A 303 59.94 7.96 -40.66
CA GLU A 303 58.57 7.64 -41.07
C GLU A 303 57.62 8.85 -41.00
N LEU A 304 57.81 9.78 -40.04
CA LEU A 304 57.06 11.04 -39.97
C LEU A 304 57.39 11.99 -41.13
N GLU A 305 58.65 12.12 -41.50
CA GLU A 305 59.08 12.91 -42.67
C GLU A 305 58.54 12.29 -43.96
N ARG A 306 58.67 10.96 -44.12
CA ARG A 306 58.12 10.21 -45.25
C ARG A 306 56.59 10.36 -45.33
N LEU A 307 55.89 10.38 -44.21
CA LEU A 307 54.44 10.61 -44.16
C LEU A 307 54.04 12.05 -44.46
N ALA A 308 54.78 13.04 -43.96
CA ALA A 308 54.52 14.44 -44.26
C ALA A 308 54.65 14.73 -45.76
N GLU A 309 55.68 14.19 -46.41
CA GLU A 309 55.87 14.31 -47.86
C GLU A 309 54.81 13.51 -48.64
N GLU A 310 54.54 12.25 -48.27
CA GLU A 310 53.53 11.42 -48.94
C GLU A 310 52.13 12.04 -48.91
N ASN A 311 51.70 12.59 -47.75
CA ASN A 311 50.40 13.24 -47.61
C ASN A 311 50.36 14.61 -48.32
N PHE A 312 51.45 15.38 -48.29
CA PHE A 312 51.55 16.65 -49.01
C PHE A 312 51.45 16.45 -50.53
N LEU A 313 52.17 15.47 -51.10
CA LEU A 313 52.11 15.12 -52.52
C LEU A 313 50.73 14.60 -52.95
N LYS A 314 49.98 13.96 -52.04
CA LYS A 314 48.59 13.53 -52.25
C LYS A 314 47.56 14.65 -52.03
N GLY A 315 47.98 15.84 -51.58
CA GLY A 315 47.11 16.97 -51.27
C GLY A 315 46.24 16.78 -50.01
N TYR A 316 46.59 15.85 -49.13
CA TYR A 316 45.85 15.61 -47.90
C TYR A 316 46.21 16.64 -46.83
N LYS A 317 45.19 17.29 -46.25
CA LYS A 317 45.33 18.31 -45.21
C LYS A 317 45.83 17.75 -43.87
N LEU A 318 45.69 16.45 -43.63
CA LEU A 318 45.81 15.78 -42.34
C LEU A 318 46.61 14.47 -42.48
N PHE A 319 47.45 14.16 -41.51
CA PHE A 319 47.82 12.78 -41.17
C PHE A 319 47.96 12.59 -39.65
N TYR A 320 48.21 11.37 -39.20
CA TYR A 320 48.43 11.04 -37.79
C TYR A 320 49.42 9.88 -37.65
N TYR A 321 50.02 9.75 -36.47
CA TYR A 321 50.97 8.69 -36.14
C TYR A 321 50.73 8.16 -34.72
N PRO A 322 50.76 6.82 -34.50
CA PRO A 322 50.88 5.76 -35.51
C PRO A 322 49.67 5.66 -36.46
N LYS A 323 49.86 4.97 -37.60
CA LYS A 323 48.82 4.78 -38.64
C LYS A 323 47.62 3.96 -38.18
N VAL A 324 47.86 3.01 -37.27
CA VAL A 324 46.81 2.24 -36.58
C VAL A 324 46.69 2.84 -35.20
N VAL A 325 45.47 3.25 -34.85
CA VAL A 325 45.16 3.86 -33.55
C VAL A 325 44.49 2.80 -32.69
N ASN A 326 45.13 2.45 -31.58
CA ASN A 326 44.58 1.52 -30.59
C ASN A 326 44.04 2.33 -29.39
N PRO A 327 43.21 1.72 -28.52
CA PRO A 327 42.74 2.37 -27.29
C PRO A 327 43.85 2.43 -26.24
N ASP A 328 43.71 3.35 -25.28
CA ASP A 328 44.67 3.61 -24.18
C ASP A 328 46.06 4.05 -24.69
N GLN A 329 46.09 4.73 -25.84
CA GLN A 329 47.31 5.08 -26.58
C GLN A 329 47.35 6.57 -26.93
N ASP A 330 48.53 7.17 -26.83
CA ASP A 330 48.77 8.52 -27.37
C ASP A 330 48.98 8.48 -28.89
N ILE A 331 48.32 9.39 -29.61
CA ILE A 331 48.51 9.63 -31.04
C ILE A 331 48.94 11.07 -31.29
N GLU A 332 49.77 11.28 -32.30
CA GLU A 332 50.18 12.61 -32.75
C GLU A 332 49.44 12.95 -34.04
N VAL A 333 48.67 14.04 -34.04
CA VAL A 333 47.79 14.47 -35.12
C VAL A 333 48.38 15.71 -35.81
N PHE A 334 48.58 15.64 -37.13
CA PHE A 334 49.30 16.63 -37.93
C PHE A 334 48.39 17.31 -38.95
N LEU A 335 48.21 18.64 -38.84
CA LEU A 335 47.49 19.47 -39.81
C LEU A 335 48.49 20.25 -40.68
N ASN A 336 48.29 20.27 -42.00
CA ASN A 336 48.99 21.18 -42.90
C ASN A 336 48.23 22.51 -42.99
N THR A 337 48.72 23.56 -42.32
CA THR A 337 48.00 24.84 -42.29
C THR A 337 47.95 25.50 -43.66
N SER A 338 48.93 25.27 -44.55
CA SER A 338 48.92 25.88 -45.90
C SER A 338 47.79 25.37 -46.81
N LEU A 339 47.28 24.16 -46.54
CA LEU A 339 46.16 23.51 -47.23
C LEU A 339 44.81 23.68 -46.49
N SER A 340 44.81 24.37 -45.36
CA SER A 340 43.65 24.59 -44.49
C SER A 340 43.03 25.97 -44.68
N THR A 341 41.77 26.14 -44.27
CA THR A 341 41.16 27.48 -44.09
C THR A 341 41.92 28.35 -43.08
N LEU A 342 42.67 27.72 -42.16
CA LEU A 342 43.41 28.36 -41.06
C LEU A 342 44.80 28.89 -41.46
N ARG A 343 45.14 28.90 -42.75
CA ARG A 343 46.48 29.20 -43.31
C ARG A 343 47.17 30.51 -42.88
N ASN A 344 46.44 31.47 -42.32
CA ASN A 344 46.95 32.78 -41.90
C ASN A 344 46.73 33.04 -40.39
N GLU A 345 46.18 32.08 -39.64
CA GLU A 345 45.83 32.27 -38.23
C GLU A 345 47.05 32.03 -37.31
N PRO A 346 47.25 32.85 -36.26
CA PRO A 346 48.44 32.77 -35.40
C PRO A 346 48.38 31.63 -34.38
N ASP A 347 47.18 31.17 -34.04
CA ASP A 347 46.88 30.11 -33.09
C ASP A 347 45.95 29.11 -33.77
N VAL A 348 46.34 27.83 -33.79
CA VAL A 348 45.50 26.73 -34.29
C VAL A 348 45.29 25.72 -33.17
N MET A 349 44.03 25.34 -32.95
CA MET A 349 43.63 24.31 -31.99
C MET A 349 42.84 23.21 -32.69
N ILE A 350 42.99 21.98 -32.20
CA ILE A 350 42.04 20.89 -32.42
C ILE A 350 40.98 20.99 -31.34
N MET A 351 39.71 20.81 -31.71
CA MET A 351 38.61 20.56 -30.78
C MET A 351 37.94 19.27 -31.22
N GLY A 352 37.80 18.32 -30.30
CA GLY A 352 37.29 16.99 -30.62
C GLY A 352 36.69 16.27 -29.42
N ALA A 353 36.19 15.08 -29.68
CA ALA A 353 35.64 14.15 -28.70
C ALA A 353 35.62 12.73 -29.29
N PHE A 354 35.43 11.73 -28.45
CA PHE A 354 35.36 10.33 -28.85
C PHE A 354 33.92 9.86 -29.01
N ASN A 355 33.73 8.82 -29.82
CA ASN A 355 32.47 8.09 -30.03
C ASN A 355 31.30 9.02 -30.39
N ASP A 356 31.35 9.64 -31.58
CA ASP A 356 30.28 10.47 -32.14
C ASP A 356 29.96 11.71 -31.29
N TRP A 357 31.02 12.36 -30.81
CA TRP A 357 31.02 13.48 -29.85
C TRP A 357 30.42 13.18 -28.45
N ARG A 358 30.25 11.90 -28.07
CA ARG A 358 29.58 11.51 -26.82
C ARG A 358 30.51 11.24 -25.64
N TRP A 359 31.83 11.17 -25.84
CA TRP A 359 32.79 10.81 -24.81
C TRP A 359 34.01 11.74 -24.75
N LYS A 360 34.44 12.09 -23.52
CA LYS A 360 35.69 12.79 -23.18
C LYS A 360 36.15 13.83 -24.24
N SER A 361 35.46 14.97 -24.31
CA SER A 361 35.86 16.06 -25.21
C SER A 361 37.20 16.69 -24.80
N PHE A 362 37.94 17.16 -25.81
CA PHE A 362 39.27 17.76 -25.66
C PHE A 362 39.42 19.00 -26.55
N THR A 363 40.25 19.94 -26.13
CA THR A 363 40.68 21.09 -26.94
C THR A 363 42.16 21.32 -26.69
N ILE A 364 42.98 21.19 -27.72
CA ILE A 364 44.45 21.17 -27.61
C ILE A 364 45.04 22.11 -28.66
N LYS A 365 46.04 22.91 -28.27
CA LYS A 365 46.77 23.79 -29.19
C LYS A 365 47.81 23.01 -29.97
N LEU A 366 47.85 23.21 -31.28
CA LEU A 366 48.87 22.67 -32.16
C LEU A 366 50.13 23.53 -32.08
N ASN A 367 51.28 22.88 -32.23
CA ASN A 367 52.60 23.51 -32.32
C ASN A 367 53.17 23.30 -33.73
N LYS A 368 53.89 24.28 -34.28
CA LYS A 368 54.55 24.11 -35.58
C LYS A 368 55.69 23.09 -35.48
N THR A 369 55.73 22.15 -36.41
CA THR A 369 56.72 21.06 -36.43
C THR A 369 57.99 21.42 -37.19
N HIS A 370 58.99 20.54 -37.15
CA HIS A 370 60.21 20.62 -37.96
C HIS A 370 60.11 19.88 -39.30
N LEU A 371 58.95 19.28 -39.62
CA LEU A 371 58.73 18.49 -40.83
C LEU A 371 58.67 19.39 -42.09
N ASN A 372 58.96 18.83 -43.26
CA ASN A 372 58.98 19.58 -44.51
C ASN A 372 57.56 20.03 -44.93
N GLY A 373 57.31 21.34 -44.88
CA GLY A 373 56.00 21.97 -45.14
C GLY A 373 55.42 22.68 -43.92
N ASP A 374 54.29 23.36 -44.07
CA ASP A 374 53.60 24.04 -42.95
C ASP A 374 52.76 23.06 -42.11
N TRP A 375 53.42 22.01 -41.58
CA TRP A 375 52.81 21.01 -40.70
C TRP A 375 52.88 21.45 -39.24
N TRP A 376 51.74 21.37 -38.55
CA TRP A 376 51.58 21.61 -37.12
C TRP A 376 51.02 20.36 -36.46
N SER A 377 51.52 19.99 -35.26
CA SER A 377 51.09 18.78 -34.55
C SER A 377 50.57 19.04 -33.13
N CYS A 378 49.79 18.09 -32.64
CA CYS A 378 49.42 17.97 -31.23
C CYS A 378 49.34 16.50 -30.83
N LEU A 379 49.61 16.21 -29.55
CA LEU A 379 49.42 14.88 -28.98
C LEU A 379 48.00 14.79 -28.40
N VAL A 380 47.29 13.71 -28.72
CA VAL A 380 45.96 13.40 -28.21
C VAL A 380 46.00 12.01 -27.59
N HIS A 381 45.61 11.89 -26.32
CA HIS A 381 45.45 10.59 -25.66
C HIS A 381 44.10 9.97 -26.06
N VAL A 382 44.12 8.75 -26.61
CA VAL A 382 42.92 8.01 -27.03
C VAL A 382 42.45 7.12 -25.87
N PRO A 383 41.29 7.39 -25.24
CA PRO A 383 40.82 6.60 -24.11
C PRO A 383 40.54 5.15 -24.49
N LYS A 384 40.74 4.22 -23.54
CA LYS A 384 40.41 2.79 -23.70
C LYS A 384 38.97 2.49 -24.17
N GLU A 385 38.04 3.42 -23.99
CA GLU A 385 36.63 3.24 -24.36
C GLU A 385 36.29 3.75 -25.78
N ALA A 386 37.27 4.25 -26.54
CA ALA A 386 37.05 4.83 -27.86
C ALA A 386 37.06 3.78 -28.99
N TYR A 387 36.05 3.82 -29.87
CA TYR A 387 36.07 3.21 -31.21
C TYR A 387 36.30 4.26 -32.32
N LYS A 388 36.16 5.55 -32.00
CA LYS A 388 36.20 6.65 -32.96
C LYS A 388 36.57 7.96 -32.28
N MET A 389 37.29 8.82 -32.98
CA MET A 389 37.61 10.20 -32.58
C MET A 389 37.11 11.17 -33.65
N ASP A 390 36.23 12.09 -33.27
CA ASP A 390 35.66 13.15 -34.11
C ASP A 390 36.24 14.51 -33.73
N PHE A 391 36.62 15.33 -34.71
CA PHE A 391 37.27 16.61 -34.44
C PHE A 391 37.17 17.63 -35.59
N VAL A 392 37.40 18.89 -35.24
CA VAL A 392 37.58 20.03 -36.14
C VAL A 392 38.80 20.84 -35.71
N PHE A 393 39.37 21.64 -36.62
CA PHE A 393 40.39 22.62 -36.27
C PHE A 393 39.81 24.03 -36.27
N PHE A 394 40.32 24.93 -35.43
CA PHE A 394 39.83 26.30 -35.33
C PHE A 394 40.85 27.29 -34.74
N ASN A 395 40.60 28.59 -34.93
CA ASN A 395 41.45 29.69 -34.46
C ASN A 395 41.15 30.16 -33.01
N GLY A 396 40.37 29.39 -32.25
CA GLY A 396 39.88 29.80 -30.93
C GLY A 396 38.71 30.78 -30.93
N LYS A 397 38.16 31.14 -32.10
CA LYS A 397 37.08 32.13 -32.24
C LYS A 397 36.02 31.66 -33.25
N ASP A 398 36.19 32.04 -34.51
CA ASP A 398 35.17 32.09 -35.56
C ASP A 398 35.62 31.47 -36.89
N VAL A 399 36.93 31.21 -37.07
CA VAL A 399 37.46 30.51 -38.24
C VAL A 399 37.69 29.04 -37.90
N TYR A 400 37.10 28.15 -38.69
CA TYR A 400 37.14 26.70 -38.54
C TYR A 400 37.61 26.03 -39.84
N ASP A 401 38.31 24.91 -39.72
CA ASP A 401 38.41 23.89 -40.76
C ASP A 401 37.67 22.64 -40.27
N ASN A 402 36.51 22.40 -40.86
CA ASN A 402 35.71 21.20 -40.66
C ASN A 402 35.61 20.38 -41.95
N ASN A 403 36.70 20.32 -42.72
CA ASN A 403 36.88 19.41 -43.85
C ASN A 403 35.65 19.41 -44.80
N ASP A 404 35.36 20.61 -45.29
CA ASP A 404 34.32 20.88 -46.29
C ASP A 404 32.90 20.47 -45.81
N ARG A 405 32.61 20.77 -44.53
CA ARG A 405 31.37 20.48 -43.78
C ARG A 405 31.19 19.00 -43.36
N LYS A 406 32.29 18.30 -43.14
CA LYS A 406 32.33 16.97 -42.51
C LYS A 406 33.50 16.89 -41.55
N ASP A 407 33.21 16.89 -40.25
CA ASP A 407 34.19 16.73 -39.17
C ASP A 407 35.22 15.62 -39.50
N PHE A 408 36.48 15.85 -39.12
CA PHE A 408 37.52 14.86 -39.29
C PHE A 408 37.24 13.69 -38.34
N CYS A 409 37.44 12.46 -38.85
CA CYS A 409 37.14 11.23 -38.14
C CYS A 409 38.34 10.29 -38.24
N ILE A 410 38.78 9.75 -37.10
CA ILE A 410 39.76 8.67 -37.00
C ILE A 410 39.10 7.48 -36.30
N THR A 411 39.16 6.30 -36.93
CA THR A 411 38.70 5.03 -36.33
C THR A 411 39.77 4.51 -35.37
N VAL A 412 39.34 3.92 -34.26
CA VAL A 412 40.20 3.23 -33.29
C VAL A 412 39.99 1.72 -33.45
N GLU A 413 41.05 0.99 -33.79
CA GLU A 413 41.01 -0.47 -33.96
C GLU A 413 41.21 -1.17 -32.62
N GLY A 414 40.39 -2.18 -32.32
CA GLY A 414 40.44 -2.91 -31.05
C GLY A 414 39.77 -2.22 -29.85
N GLY A 415 39.06 -1.10 -30.06
CA GLY A 415 38.21 -0.46 -29.06
C GLY A 415 36.91 -1.20 -28.77
N MET A 416 36.18 -0.75 -27.73
CA MET A 416 34.82 -1.20 -27.42
C MET A 416 33.91 -1.07 -28.64
N ASP A 417 33.07 -2.06 -28.94
CA ASP A 417 32.06 -1.87 -29.98
C ASP A 417 30.97 -0.85 -29.56
N VAL A 418 30.14 -0.40 -30.49
CA VAL A 418 29.10 0.61 -30.22
C VAL A 418 28.09 0.16 -29.15
N PHE A 419 27.81 -1.15 -29.06
CA PHE A 419 26.92 -1.73 -28.06
C PHE A 419 27.62 -1.89 -26.71
N GLU A 420 28.89 -2.30 -26.68
CA GLU A 420 29.71 -2.28 -25.46
C GLU A 420 29.83 -0.87 -24.88
N PHE A 421 30.08 0.13 -25.72
CA PHE A 421 30.16 1.53 -25.30
C PHE A 421 28.82 2.06 -24.76
N GLU A 422 27.67 1.71 -25.36
CA GLU A 422 26.34 2.05 -24.80
C GLU A 422 26.09 1.38 -23.44
N ASN A 423 26.54 0.13 -23.24
CA ASN A 423 26.45 -0.54 -21.93
C ASN A 423 27.37 0.14 -20.90
N PHE A 424 28.59 0.53 -21.30
CA PHE A 424 29.52 1.30 -20.46
C PHE A 424 28.93 2.67 -20.06
N LEU A 425 28.29 3.40 -20.99
CA LEU A 425 27.57 4.63 -20.67
C LEU A 425 26.42 4.41 -19.67
N LEU A 426 25.75 3.26 -19.72
CA LEU A 426 24.74 2.88 -18.72
C LEU A 426 25.35 2.53 -17.36
N GLU A 427 26.55 1.94 -17.30
CA GLU A 427 27.27 1.74 -16.03
C GLU A 427 27.75 3.05 -15.40
N GLU A 428 28.30 3.97 -16.18
CA GLU A 428 28.69 5.31 -15.68
C GLU A 428 27.47 6.11 -15.22
N LYS A 429 26.40 6.13 -16.02
CA LYS A 429 25.13 6.77 -15.64
C LYS A 429 24.51 6.14 -14.40
N ARG A 430 24.69 4.83 -14.20
CA ARG A 430 24.28 4.16 -12.96
C ARG A 430 25.07 4.68 -11.76
N ARG A 431 26.40 4.75 -11.85
CA ARG A 431 27.26 5.29 -10.78
C ARG A 431 26.92 6.75 -10.46
N GLU A 432 26.61 7.55 -11.47
CA GLU A 432 26.13 8.93 -11.30
C GLU A 432 24.78 8.98 -10.58
N LEU A 433 23.81 8.16 -10.98
CA LEU A 433 22.48 8.09 -10.34
C LEU A 433 22.55 7.56 -8.90
N ASP A 434 23.37 6.53 -8.64
CA ASP A 434 23.59 5.96 -7.31
C ASP A 434 24.20 7.05 -6.38
N LYS A 435 25.21 7.79 -6.85
CA LYS A 435 25.79 8.93 -6.11
C LYS A 435 24.80 10.09 -5.90
N LEU A 436 24.01 10.44 -6.90
CA LEU A 436 22.97 11.47 -6.77
C LEU A 436 21.89 11.05 -5.78
N ALA A 437 21.56 9.76 -5.68
CA ALA A 437 20.64 9.23 -4.69
C ALA A 437 21.22 9.31 -3.26
N GLU A 438 22.51 9.03 -3.07
CA GLU A 438 23.19 9.24 -1.78
C GLU A 438 23.19 10.72 -1.35
N GLU A 439 23.56 11.63 -2.25
CA GLU A 439 23.53 13.09 -2.01
C GLU A 439 22.11 13.64 -1.78
N GLN A 440 21.09 13.04 -2.40
CA GLN A 440 19.69 13.38 -2.19
C GLN A 440 19.23 12.88 -0.81
N ALA A 441 19.51 11.63 -0.46
CA ALA A 441 19.16 11.04 0.84
C ALA A 441 19.88 11.73 2.00
N GLU A 442 21.10 12.24 1.83
CA GLU A 442 21.75 13.08 2.83
C GLU A 442 21.03 14.43 3.02
N ARG A 443 20.68 15.13 1.93
CA ARG A 443 19.93 16.39 2.01
C ARG A 443 18.53 16.20 2.61
N GLU A 444 17.86 15.07 2.34
CA GLU A 444 16.57 14.74 2.92
C GLU A 444 16.67 14.47 4.42
N ARG A 445 17.69 13.73 4.88
CA ARG A 445 18.00 13.56 6.31
C ARG A 445 18.30 14.89 7.02
N GLN A 446 19.09 15.76 6.40
CA GLN A 446 19.39 17.09 6.93
C GLN A 446 18.13 17.98 7.03
N ALA A 447 17.25 17.93 6.02
CA ALA A 447 15.99 18.68 6.02
C ALA A 447 14.93 18.10 6.98
N GLU A 448 14.95 16.79 7.23
CA GLU A 448 14.13 16.15 8.28
C GLU A 448 14.62 16.53 9.68
N GLU A 449 15.92 16.48 9.94
CA GLU A 449 16.49 16.89 11.23
C GLU A 449 16.24 18.38 11.53
N GLN A 450 16.35 19.26 10.53
CA GLN A 450 16.00 20.68 10.69
C GLN A 450 14.52 20.86 11.07
N ARG A 451 13.59 20.16 10.41
CA ARG A 451 12.16 20.20 10.74
C ARG A 451 11.87 19.61 12.12
N ARG A 452 12.61 18.57 12.53
CA ARG A 452 12.54 17.96 13.87
C ARG A 452 12.98 18.95 14.94
N ILE A 453 14.09 19.67 14.73
CA ILE A 453 14.57 20.74 15.63
C ILE A 453 13.54 21.88 15.74
N GLU A 454 12.95 22.31 14.63
CA GLU A 454 11.89 23.34 14.62
C GLU A 454 10.63 22.90 15.37
N ALA A 455 10.16 21.66 15.13
CA ALA A 455 9.02 21.08 15.84
C ALA A 455 9.31 20.90 17.35
N GLU A 456 10.50 20.44 17.73
CA GLU A 456 10.90 20.27 19.13
C GLU A 456 11.01 21.62 19.85
N ASN A 457 11.49 22.68 19.17
CA ASN A 457 11.50 24.04 19.70
C ASN A 457 10.07 24.55 19.96
N ALA A 458 9.16 24.38 19.00
CA ALA A 458 7.76 24.78 19.14
C ALA A 458 7.04 23.98 20.25
N ALA A 459 7.30 22.68 20.35
CA ALA A 459 6.76 21.83 21.41
C ALA A 459 7.32 22.24 22.79
N ARG A 460 8.62 22.55 22.91
CA ARG A 460 9.24 23.07 24.15
C ARG A 460 8.71 24.45 24.57
N GLU A 461 8.15 25.23 23.66
CA GLU A 461 7.44 26.48 23.96
C GLU A 461 6.00 26.20 24.40
N ALA A 462 5.29 25.28 23.72
CA ALA A 462 3.94 24.85 24.10
C ALA A 462 3.89 24.22 25.50
N ASP A 463 4.82 23.31 25.84
CA ASP A 463 4.98 22.74 27.19
C ASP A 463 5.10 23.85 28.26
N ARG A 464 5.83 24.93 27.94
CA ARG A 464 6.09 26.05 28.87
C ARG A 464 4.84 26.92 29.04
N ALA A 465 4.08 27.14 27.97
CA ALA A 465 2.79 27.82 28.06
C ALA A 465 1.79 27.00 28.91
N GLN A 466 1.72 25.68 28.69
CA GLN A 466 0.85 24.79 29.47
C GLN A 466 1.27 24.74 30.95
N ALA A 467 2.57 24.62 31.25
CA ALA A 467 3.09 24.62 32.62
C ALA A 467 2.74 25.90 33.38
N ARG A 468 2.78 27.06 32.71
CA ARG A 468 2.36 28.36 33.26
C ARG A 468 0.86 28.44 33.53
N GLU A 469 0.04 27.95 32.61
CA GLU A 469 -1.41 27.93 32.78
C GLU A 469 -1.80 27.01 33.95
N GLU A 470 -1.18 25.84 34.07
CA GLU A 470 -1.46 24.91 35.16
C GLU A 470 -0.92 25.41 36.51
N ALA A 471 0.30 25.96 36.56
CA ALA A 471 0.83 26.62 37.75
C ALA A 471 -0.07 27.80 38.18
N GLY A 472 -0.57 28.59 37.23
CA GLY A 472 -1.52 29.68 37.48
C GLY A 472 -2.86 29.19 38.06
N LYS A 473 -3.41 28.10 37.53
CA LYS A 473 -4.62 27.45 38.07
C LYS A 473 -4.40 26.92 39.50
N ARG A 474 -3.31 26.19 39.74
CA ARG A 474 -2.91 25.69 41.07
C ARG A 474 -2.70 26.85 42.06
N ARG A 475 -2.10 27.96 41.60
CA ARG A 475 -1.93 29.19 42.39
C ARG A 475 -3.25 29.82 42.79
N GLY A 476 -4.20 29.96 41.86
CA GLY A 476 -5.54 30.47 42.16
C GLY A 476 -6.26 29.65 43.24
N MET A 477 -6.22 28.32 43.13
CA MET A 477 -6.85 27.42 44.11
C MET A 477 -6.18 27.50 45.49
N LEU A 478 -4.85 27.44 45.56
CA LEU A 478 -4.13 27.50 46.84
C LEU A 478 -4.28 28.88 47.51
N GLN A 479 -4.30 29.98 46.74
CA GLN A 479 -4.58 31.33 47.26
C GLN A 479 -6.03 31.53 47.73
N GLU A 480 -6.99 30.69 47.31
CA GLU A 480 -8.33 30.68 47.90
C GLU A 480 -8.35 29.89 49.21
N LEU A 481 -7.69 28.73 49.24
CA LEU A 481 -7.58 27.88 50.43
C LEU A 481 -6.80 28.58 51.56
N MET A 482 -5.71 29.29 51.25
CA MET A 482 -4.97 30.13 52.22
C MET A 482 -5.81 31.23 52.88
N LYS A 483 -6.98 31.61 52.31
CA LYS A 483 -7.92 32.55 52.94
C LYS A 483 -8.93 31.87 53.87
N LYS A 484 -9.07 30.54 53.77
CA LYS A 484 -9.93 29.68 54.59
C LYS A 484 -9.16 29.05 55.75
N ALA A 485 -7.85 28.84 55.56
CA ALA A 485 -6.95 28.34 56.59
C ALA A 485 -6.87 29.30 57.79
N VAL A 486 -6.88 28.72 58.99
CA VAL A 486 -6.79 29.45 60.27
C VAL A 486 -5.62 28.88 61.11
N THR A 487 -5.25 29.53 62.21
CA THR A 487 -4.18 29.03 63.11
C THR A 487 -4.70 28.08 64.19
N SER A 488 -5.99 28.17 64.51
CA SER A 488 -6.73 27.35 65.47
C SER A 488 -8.22 27.64 65.32
N LEU A 489 -9.09 26.69 65.64
CA LEU A 489 -10.53 26.89 65.78
C LEU A 489 -10.93 26.65 67.23
N ASP A 490 -11.47 27.69 67.89
CA ASP A 490 -11.73 27.67 69.34
C ASP A 490 -12.61 26.49 69.75
N ASN A 491 -12.23 25.82 70.84
CA ASN A 491 -12.83 24.58 71.33
C ASN A 491 -12.91 23.39 70.33
N VAL A 492 -12.30 23.47 69.14
CA VAL A 492 -12.26 22.39 68.14
C VAL A 492 -10.85 21.84 67.94
N TRP A 493 -9.88 22.68 67.53
CA TRP A 493 -8.51 22.26 67.25
C TRP A 493 -7.49 23.40 67.34
N TYR A 494 -6.23 23.08 67.61
CA TYR A 494 -5.09 24.00 67.53
C TYR A 494 -3.76 23.24 67.30
N ILE A 495 -2.70 23.97 66.95
CA ILE A 495 -1.36 23.43 66.72
C ILE A 495 -0.37 24.01 67.74
N GLU A 496 0.51 23.17 68.29
CA GLU A 496 1.53 23.55 69.29
C GLU A 496 2.90 22.96 68.90
N PRO A 497 3.98 23.77 68.74
CA PRO A 497 4.01 25.23 68.82
C PRO A 497 3.24 25.90 67.68
N SER A 498 2.74 27.12 67.91
CA SER A 498 1.98 27.90 66.92
C SER A 498 2.85 28.66 65.90
N ASN A 499 4.18 28.52 65.98
CA ASN A 499 5.14 29.07 65.03
C ASN A 499 6.15 27.97 64.67
N PHE A 500 6.14 27.54 63.41
CA PHE A 500 6.85 26.36 62.92
C PHE A 500 7.15 26.49 61.42
N LYS A 501 8.08 25.67 60.92
CA LYS A 501 8.44 25.53 59.51
C LYS A 501 8.23 24.11 58.98
N GLY A 502 8.49 23.90 57.69
CA GLY A 502 8.69 22.55 57.12
C GLY A 502 9.80 21.77 57.85
N GLU A 503 9.67 20.45 57.89
CA GLU A 503 10.45 19.49 58.69
C GLU A 503 10.28 19.55 60.22
N ASP A 504 9.62 20.58 60.78
CA ASP A 504 9.37 20.62 62.22
C ASP A 504 8.32 19.56 62.63
N MET A 505 8.46 19.02 63.85
CA MET A 505 7.42 18.18 64.46
C MET A 505 6.50 19.04 65.32
N VAL A 506 5.21 19.08 64.98
CA VAL A 506 4.16 19.84 65.66
C VAL A 506 3.12 18.91 66.26
N ARG A 507 2.45 19.35 67.34
CA ARG A 507 1.29 18.66 67.90
C ARG A 507 0.01 19.28 67.37
N ILE A 508 -0.77 18.49 66.63
CA ILE A 508 -2.12 18.86 66.22
C ILE A 508 -3.08 18.29 67.26
N TYR A 509 -3.78 19.17 67.97
CA TYR A 509 -4.77 18.82 68.99
C TYR A 509 -6.19 18.94 68.45
N TYR A 510 -7.05 18.01 68.83
CA TYR A 510 -8.48 17.94 68.49
C TYR A 510 -9.30 17.69 69.76
N ASN A 511 -10.44 18.38 69.90
CA ASN A 511 -11.41 18.13 70.96
C ASN A 511 -12.40 17.07 70.49
N ARG A 512 -12.39 15.87 71.07
CA ARG A 512 -13.30 14.79 70.65
C ARG A 512 -14.79 15.17 70.83
N ASN A 513 -15.11 16.09 71.75
CA ASN A 513 -16.46 16.56 72.00
C ASN A 513 -16.99 17.61 71.01
N SER A 514 -16.17 18.11 70.07
CA SER A 514 -16.61 19.13 69.11
C SER A 514 -17.13 18.60 67.77
N GLY A 515 -17.06 17.28 67.54
CA GLY A 515 -17.34 16.69 66.22
C GLY A 515 -17.98 15.30 66.25
N PRO A 516 -18.26 14.71 65.07
CA PRO A 516 -18.97 13.44 64.92
C PRO A 516 -18.23 12.22 65.49
N LEU A 517 -16.96 12.36 65.86
CA LEU A 517 -16.11 11.31 66.44
C LEU A 517 -16.28 11.14 67.96
N THR A 518 -17.32 11.76 68.54
CA THR A 518 -17.66 11.68 69.96
C THR A 518 -17.84 10.21 70.40
N HIS A 519 -17.33 9.86 71.58
CA HIS A 519 -17.32 8.50 72.18
C HIS A 519 -16.44 7.42 71.49
N LEU A 520 -15.79 7.70 70.35
CA LEU A 520 -14.89 6.73 69.70
C LEU A 520 -13.59 6.53 70.50
N LYS A 521 -13.03 5.31 70.43
CA LYS A 521 -11.87 4.87 71.25
C LYS A 521 -10.51 5.05 70.58
N ASP A 522 -10.46 4.85 69.27
CA ASP A 522 -9.32 5.18 68.43
C ASP A 522 -9.76 6.35 67.54
N ILE A 523 -8.89 7.36 67.42
CA ILE A 523 -9.07 8.50 66.51
C ILE A 523 -7.76 8.69 65.77
N TRP A 524 -7.83 8.95 64.46
CA TRP A 524 -6.68 9.18 63.60
C TRP A 524 -6.78 10.56 62.95
N ILE A 525 -5.63 11.18 62.69
CA ILE A 525 -5.50 12.30 61.75
C ILE A 525 -5.06 11.73 60.41
N HIS A 526 -5.80 12.08 59.37
CA HIS A 526 -5.47 11.83 57.97
C HIS A 526 -5.23 13.19 57.33
N GLY A 527 -4.03 13.43 56.83
CA GLY A 527 -3.64 14.76 56.33
C GLY A 527 -2.75 14.75 55.08
N GLY A 528 -2.70 15.91 54.46
CA GLY A 528 -1.86 16.27 53.34
C GLY A 528 -1.37 17.70 53.48
N TYR A 529 -0.95 18.29 52.37
CA TYR A 529 -0.50 19.67 52.33
C TYR A 529 -0.71 20.30 50.95
N ASN A 530 -0.77 21.64 50.92
CA ASN A 530 -0.94 22.47 49.73
C ASN A 530 -2.15 22.08 48.86
N ASN A 531 -3.33 21.90 49.48
CA ASN A 531 -4.55 21.35 48.88
C ASN A 531 -4.43 19.85 48.51
N TRP A 532 -4.01 19.02 49.47
CA TRP A 532 -3.84 17.56 49.30
C TRP A 532 -2.96 17.19 48.10
N LYS A 533 -1.93 17.99 47.80
CA LYS A 533 -1.15 17.95 46.56
C LYS A 533 -0.61 16.56 46.21
N ASP A 534 -0.02 15.89 47.19
CA ASP A 534 0.56 14.54 47.06
C ASP A 534 -0.40 13.46 47.62
N GLY A 535 -1.66 13.82 47.84
CA GLY A 535 -2.65 13.01 48.55
C GLY A 535 -2.38 12.91 50.05
N LEU A 536 -2.77 11.77 50.62
CA LEU A 536 -2.56 11.44 52.03
C LEU A 536 -1.07 11.19 52.31
N SER A 537 -0.43 12.12 53.02
CA SER A 537 1.00 12.06 53.39
C SER A 537 1.22 12.06 54.91
N ILE A 538 0.20 12.38 55.69
CA ILE A 538 0.17 12.34 57.16
C ILE A 538 -0.89 11.32 57.58
N ALA A 539 -0.50 10.31 58.36
CA ALA A 539 -1.43 9.36 58.98
C ALA A 539 -0.92 8.96 60.37
N ALA A 540 -1.59 9.43 61.42
CA ALA A 540 -1.19 9.18 62.80
C ALA A 540 -2.40 8.96 63.71
N ARG A 541 -2.26 8.07 64.71
CA ARG A 541 -3.28 7.90 65.75
C ARG A 541 -3.09 8.94 66.84
N LEU A 542 -4.18 9.57 67.26
CA LEU A 542 -4.18 10.52 68.36
C LEU A 542 -4.13 9.80 69.73
N VAL A 543 -3.61 10.51 70.73
CA VAL A 543 -3.53 10.09 72.14
C VAL A 543 -4.22 11.15 73.01
N SER A 544 -4.91 10.73 74.07
CA SER A 544 -5.54 11.64 75.04
C SER A 544 -4.52 12.53 75.77
N SER A 545 -4.89 13.78 76.03
CA SER A 545 -4.04 14.79 76.67
C SER A 545 -4.52 15.14 78.09
N ASP A 546 -3.88 14.55 79.10
CA ASP A 546 -4.18 14.79 80.53
C ASP A 546 -3.84 16.20 81.04
N ILE A 547 -3.35 17.10 80.16
CA ILE A 547 -2.70 18.38 80.50
C ILE A 547 -3.69 19.58 80.44
N LYS A 548 -4.88 19.42 79.84
CA LYS A 548 -5.81 20.54 79.58
C LYS A 548 -7.26 20.15 79.87
N ASP A 549 -8.04 21.07 80.42
CA ASP A 549 -9.46 20.85 80.70
C ASP A 549 -10.26 20.62 79.40
N GLY A 550 -10.80 19.40 79.24
CA GLY A 550 -11.57 18.98 78.06
C GLY A 550 -11.19 17.58 77.57
N ASP A 551 -11.93 17.06 76.59
CA ASP A 551 -11.63 15.75 75.97
C ASP A 551 -10.67 15.96 74.78
N TRP A 552 -9.47 16.46 75.09
CA TRP A 552 -8.44 16.80 74.12
C TRP A 552 -7.58 15.60 73.77
N TRP A 553 -7.38 15.39 72.47
CA TRP A 553 -6.57 14.34 71.88
C TRP A 553 -5.54 14.97 70.93
N TYR A 554 -4.35 14.39 70.78
CA TYR A 554 -3.30 14.96 69.93
C TYR A 554 -2.50 13.90 69.18
N ALA A 555 -1.94 14.30 68.04
CA ALA A 555 -0.91 13.55 67.33
C ALA A 555 0.33 14.42 67.14
N ASP A 556 1.51 13.83 67.33
CA ASP A 556 2.79 14.38 66.86
C ASP A 556 2.87 14.17 65.34
N VAL A 557 2.99 15.27 64.57
CA VAL A 557 2.96 15.31 63.10
C VAL A 557 4.20 16.04 62.59
N VAL A 558 4.92 15.46 61.62
CA VAL A 558 6.01 16.14 60.92
C VAL A 558 5.43 16.97 59.77
N VAL A 559 5.73 18.26 59.76
CA VAL A 559 5.29 19.20 58.72
C VAL A 559 6.10 18.95 57.44
N PRO A 560 5.48 18.75 56.26
CA PRO A 560 6.23 18.56 55.02
C PRO A 560 7.10 19.78 54.67
N ASP A 561 8.34 19.54 54.24
CA ASP A 561 9.38 20.56 53.95
C ASP A 561 8.87 21.74 53.09
N ARG A 562 8.05 21.44 52.07
CA ARG A 562 7.51 22.44 51.11
C ARG A 562 6.05 22.84 51.38
N ALA A 563 5.55 22.66 52.60
CA ALA A 563 4.20 23.05 52.97
C ALA A 563 4.05 24.58 53.17
N LEU A 564 3.05 25.15 52.49
CA LEU A 564 2.51 26.49 52.70
C LEU A 564 1.22 26.42 53.53
N VAL A 565 0.45 25.33 53.35
CA VAL A 565 -0.74 24.98 54.14
C VAL A 565 -0.72 23.48 54.45
N LEU A 566 -1.07 23.11 55.68
CA LEU A 566 -1.42 21.74 56.08
C LEU A 566 -2.92 21.53 55.90
N ASP A 567 -3.32 20.38 55.35
CA ASP A 567 -4.71 19.99 55.14
C ASP A 567 -4.98 18.69 55.92
N TRP A 568 -6.11 18.54 56.61
CA TRP A 568 -6.45 17.26 57.25
C TRP A 568 -7.94 17.07 57.57
N VAL A 569 -8.27 15.81 57.86
CA VAL A 569 -9.52 15.33 58.46
C VAL A 569 -9.19 14.43 59.66
N PHE A 570 -10.12 14.30 60.60
CA PHE A 570 -10.03 13.28 61.65
C PHE A 570 -10.91 12.08 61.30
N ALA A 571 -10.55 10.89 61.77
CA ALA A 571 -11.20 9.63 61.40
C ALA A 571 -11.28 8.63 62.57
N ASP A 572 -12.19 7.67 62.48
CA ASP A 572 -12.41 6.56 63.44
C ASP A 572 -11.38 5.42 63.37
N GLY A 573 -10.50 5.42 62.37
CA GLY A 573 -9.53 4.35 62.15
C GLY A 573 -8.39 4.75 61.21
N PRO A 574 -7.42 3.85 60.95
CA PRO A 574 -6.33 4.09 60.01
C PRO A 574 -6.83 4.13 58.55
N PRO A 575 -5.97 4.54 57.60
CA PRO A 575 -6.32 4.57 56.18
C PRO A 575 -6.83 3.22 55.68
N GLN A 576 -7.75 3.26 54.70
CA GLN A 576 -8.47 2.11 54.15
C GLN A 576 -9.42 1.37 55.12
N HIS A 577 -9.42 1.71 56.43
CA HIS A 577 -10.25 1.06 57.45
C HIS A 577 -11.20 2.02 58.18
N ALA A 578 -10.99 3.33 58.06
CA ALA A 578 -11.88 4.35 58.59
C ALA A 578 -13.22 4.44 57.83
N SER A 579 -14.31 4.53 58.60
CA SER A 579 -15.70 4.61 58.15
C SER A 579 -16.40 5.93 58.51
N VAL A 580 -15.93 6.63 59.56
CA VAL A 580 -16.50 7.89 60.06
C VAL A 580 -15.40 8.96 60.08
N TYR A 581 -15.71 10.14 59.54
CA TYR A 581 -14.77 11.24 59.39
C TYR A 581 -15.36 12.54 59.95
N ASP A 582 -14.52 13.32 60.64
CA ASP A 582 -14.74 14.76 60.81
C ASP A 582 -13.90 15.51 59.76
N ASN A 583 -14.60 16.08 58.79
CA ASN A 583 -14.03 16.86 57.69
C ASN A 583 -14.56 18.30 57.65
N ASN A 584 -14.85 18.89 58.83
CA ASN A 584 -15.24 20.30 58.94
C ASN A 584 -16.42 20.67 58.02
N CYS A 585 -17.46 19.84 58.02
CA CYS A 585 -18.62 19.95 57.11
C CYS A 585 -18.25 19.98 55.61
N ARG A 586 -17.35 19.07 55.18
CA ARG A 586 -16.79 18.98 53.81
C ARG A 586 -15.94 20.18 53.37
N GLN A 587 -15.36 20.91 54.32
CA GLN A 587 -14.38 21.98 54.05
C GLN A 587 -12.95 21.58 54.43
N ASP A 588 -12.77 20.43 55.07
CA ASP A 588 -11.52 19.97 55.70
C ASP A 588 -10.96 20.98 56.73
N PHE A 589 -9.95 20.57 57.48
CA PHE A 589 -9.21 21.46 58.37
C PHE A 589 -7.94 21.94 57.69
N HIS A 590 -7.66 23.24 57.75
CA HIS A 590 -6.54 23.87 57.06
C HIS A 590 -5.78 24.83 57.99
N ALA A 591 -4.44 24.74 58.01
CA ALA A 591 -3.57 25.65 58.74
C ALA A 591 -2.39 26.15 57.91
N ILE A 592 -2.18 27.47 57.88
CA ILE A 592 -1.03 28.10 57.22
C ILE A 592 0.25 27.71 57.97
N VAL A 593 1.31 27.33 57.24
CA VAL A 593 2.65 27.09 57.80
C VAL A 593 3.35 28.44 58.02
N PRO A 594 3.63 28.87 59.27
CA PRO A 594 4.06 30.25 59.55
C PRO A 594 5.41 30.64 58.96
N ILE A 595 6.35 29.69 58.85
CA ILE A 595 7.69 29.88 58.29
C ILE A 595 7.86 28.94 57.10
N CYS A 596 7.56 29.43 55.90
CA CYS A 596 7.57 28.64 54.66
C CYS A 596 8.42 29.28 53.55
N ILE A 597 8.62 28.54 52.45
CA ILE A 597 9.31 29.03 51.26
C ILE A 597 8.54 30.23 50.68
N PRO A 598 9.20 31.32 50.23
CA PRO A 598 8.52 32.45 49.59
C PRO A 598 7.64 32.01 48.42
N GLU A 599 6.40 32.50 48.39
CA GLU A 599 5.36 32.05 47.44
C GLU A 599 5.83 32.11 45.97
N GLU A 600 6.54 33.17 45.60
CA GLU A 600 7.08 33.36 44.25
C GLU A 600 8.11 32.29 43.86
N LEU A 601 8.98 31.90 44.80
CA LEU A 601 10.00 30.86 44.56
C LEU A 601 9.34 29.48 44.46
N TYR A 602 8.36 29.19 45.33
CA TYR A 602 7.56 27.97 45.25
C TYR A 602 6.89 27.82 43.88
N TRP A 603 6.24 28.87 43.35
CA TRP A 603 5.60 28.79 42.04
C TRP A 603 6.55 28.68 40.85
N VAL A 604 7.75 29.28 40.92
CA VAL A 604 8.79 29.09 39.89
C VAL A 604 9.28 27.63 39.89
N GLU A 605 9.45 27.02 41.06
CA GLU A 605 9.79 25.60 41.18
C GLU A 605 8.65 24.70 40.67
N GLU A 606 7.39 24.99 41.00
CA GLU A 606 6.24 24.20 40.53
C GLU A 606 6.01 24.33 39.01
N GLU A 607 6.16 25.53 38.40
CA GLU A 607 6.17 25.70 36.93
C GLU A 607 7.26 24.80 36.32
N HIS A 608 8.46 24.77 36.91
CA HIS A 608 9.58 23.97 36.42
C HIS A 608 9.35 22.45 36.57
N GLN A 609 8.70 21.99 37.64
CA GLN A 609 8.36 20.57 37.83
C GLN A 609 7.24 20.12 36.88
N ILE A 610 6.20 20.96 36.68
CA ILE A 610 5.14 20.69 35.69
C ILE A 610 5.76 20.64 34.28
N TYR A 611 6.63 21.61 33.94
CA TYR A 611 7.35 21.63 32.66
C TYR A 611 8.17 20.35 32.41
N LYS A 612 8.97 19.92 33.39
CA LYS A 612 9.73 18.66 33.33
C LYS A 612 8.84 17.45 33.12
N LYS A 613 7.71 17.38 33.83
CA LYS A 613 6.77 16.27 33.66
C LYS A 613 6.13 16.28 32.27
N LEU A 614 5.69 17.43 31.77
CA LEU A 614 5.13 17.55 30.41
C LEU A 614 6.14 17.15 29.34
N GLN A 615 7.42 17.53 29.50
CA GLN A 615 8.50 17.10 28.61
C GLN A 615 8.68 15.58 28.59
N GLU A 616 8.73 14.93 29.76
CA GLU A 616 8.91 13.47 29.85
C GLU A 616 7.66 12.72 29.36
N ASP A 617 6.47 13.14 29.77
CA ASP A 617 5.20 12.60 29.29
C ASP A 617 5.08 12.77 27.76
N ARG A 618 5.61 13.85 27.17
CA ARG A 618 5.66 14.02 25.71
C ARG A 618 6.71 13.11 25.07
N ARG A 619 7.93 13.07 25.60
CA ARG A 619 9.02 12.21 25.10
C ARG A 619 8.58 10.75 25.03
N LEU A 620 7.98 10.22 26.09
CA LEU A 620 7.47 8.84 26.12
C LEU A 620 6.33 8.60 25.11
N ARG A 621 5.47 9.60 24.86
CA ARG A 621 4.44 9.52 23.80
C ARG A 621 5.05 9.57 22.40
N GLU A 622 6.04 10.43 22.17
CA GLU A 622 6.73 10.59 20.89
C GLU A 622 7.54 9.33 20.53
N GLU A 623 8.28 8.77 21.50
CA GLU A 623 8.99 7.49 21.38
C GLU A 623 8.03 6.33 21.08
N ALA A 624 6.89 6.26 21.80
CA ALA A 624 5.88 5.23 21.56
C ALA A 624 5.19 5.37 20.19
N ILE A 625 4.91 6.59 19.73
CA ILE A 625 4.33 6.86 18.41
C ILE A 625 5.34 6.50 17.30
N HIS A 626 6.61 6.87 17.46
CA HIS A 626 7.67 6.52 16.51
C HIS A 626 7.85 5.00 16.41
N ALA A 627 8.03 4.31 17.53
CA ALA A 627 8.18 2.86 17.56
C ALA A 627 6.96 2.13 16.98
N LYS A 628 5.74 2.66 17.20
CA LYS A 628 4.51 2.13 16.59
C LYS A 628 4.49 2.33 15.07
N ALA A 629 4.84 3.52 14.59
CA ALA A 629 4.90 3.84 13.17
C ALA A 629 5.98 3.05 12.42
N GLU A 630 7.17 2.93 12.99
CA GLU A 630 8.29 2.13 12.47
C GLU A 630 7.90 0.65 12.36
N ARG A 631 7.28 0.08 13.40
CA ARG A 631 6.76 -1.29 13.37
C ARG A 631 5.71 -1.47 12.27
N THR A 632 4.80 -0.52 12.08
CA THR A 632 3.81 -0.58 10.98
C THR A 632 4.47 -0.50 9.60
N ALA A 633 5.44 0.41 9.40
CA ALA A 633 6.17 0.54 8.14
C ALA A 633 6.93 -0.75 7.80
N ARG A 634 7.62 -1.33 8.79
CA ARG A 634 8.32 -2.62 8.66
C ARG A 634 7.36 -3.77 8.31
N MET A 635 6.25 -3.92 9.04
CA MET A 635 5.27 -4.99 8.76
C MET A 635 4.70 -4.86 7.34
N LYS A 636 4.39 -3.64 6.87
CA LYS A 636 3.95 -3.42 5.47
C LYS A 636 5.00 -3.83 4.44
N ALA A 637 6.28 -3.49 4.67
CA ALA A 637 7.37 -3.87 3.77
C ALA A 637 7.56 -5.41 3.72
N GLU A 638 7.60 -6.07 4.88
CA GLU A 638 7.68 -7.53 5.00
C GLU A 638 6.49 -8.23 4.31
N THR A 639 5.27 -7.70 4.47
CA THR A 639 4.08 -8.21 3.77
C THR A 639 4.20 -8.02 2.25
N LYS A 640 4.59 -6.84 1.76
CA LYS A 640 4.72 -6.56 0.31
C LYS A 640 5.76 -7.47 -0.36
N GLU A 641 6.90 -7.73 0.31
CA GLU A 641 7.89 -8.69 -0.17
C GLU A 641 7.36 -10.15 -0.13
N ARG A 642 6.73 -10.57 0.98
CA ARG A 642 6.13 -11.91 1.12
C ARG A 642 5.10 -12.17 0.02
N THR A 643 4.24 -11.20 -0.29
CA THR A 643 3.20 -11.31 -1.32
C THR A 643 3.77 -11.36 -2.74
N LEU A 644 4.77 -10.54 -3.05
CA LEU A 644 5.48 -10.63 -4.34
C LEU A 644 6.15 -12.01 -4.52
N LYS A 645 6.80 -12.52 -3.47
CA LYS A 645 7.44 -13.84 -3.47
C LYS A 645 6.43 -14.98 -3.64
N ILE A 646 5.28 -14.92 -2.96
CA ILE A 646 4.18 -15.87 -3.12
C ILE A 646 3.61 -15.80 -4.54
N PHE A 647 3.41 -14.60 -5.10
CA PHE A 647 2.95 -14.41 -6.48
C PHE A 647 3.90 -15.08 -7.49
N LEU A 648 5.20 -14.81 -7.42
CA LEU A 648 6.21 -15.41 -8.31
C LEU A 648 6.28 -16.95 -8.16
N LEU A 649 6.12 -17.47 -6.95
CA LEU A 649 6.06 -18.92 -6.70
C LEU A 649 4.74 -19.55 -7.17
N SER A 650 3.61 -18.85 -7.08
CA SER A 650 2.31 -19.36 -7.54
C SER A 650 2.30 -19.66 -9.04
N GLN A 651 3.03 -18.88 -9.85
CA GLN A 651 3.14 -19.11 -11.29
C GLN A 651 4.01 -20.31 -11.66
N LYS A 652 4.81 -20.88 -10.74
CA LYS A 652 5.81 -21.94 -10.98
C LYS A 652 5.27 -23.19 -11.71
N HIS A 653 3.98 -23.48 -11.56
CA HIS A 653 3.30 -24.57 -12.27
C HIS A 653 3.16 -24.35 -13.78
N ILE A 654 3.27 -23.10 -14.26
CA ILE A 654 3.33 -22.69 -15.67
C ILE A 654 4.70 -22.11 -16.01
N VAL A 655 5.18 -21.10 -15.26
CA VAL A 655 6.45 -20.42 -15.53
C VAL A 655 7.15 -19.90 -14.27
N TYR A 656 8.48 -19.94 -14.23
CA TYR A 656 9.30 -19.28 -13.21
C TYR A 656 10.70 -18.95 -13.74
N THR A 657 11.47 -18.17 -12.97
CA THR A 657 12.86 -17.84 -13.28
C THR A 657 13.83 -18.31 -12.21
N GLU A 658 15.08 -18.53 -12.62
CA GLU A 658 16.23 -18.70 -11.74
C GLU A 658 17.33 -17.68 -12.15
N PRO A 659 17.73 -16.75 -11.26
CA PRO A 659 17.11 -16.45 -9.96
C PRO A 659 15.65 -15.96 -10.06
N LEU A 660 14.88 -16.15 -8.98
CA LEU A 660 13.46 -15.75 -8.92
C LEU A 660 13.27 -14.23 -9.04
N ASN A 661 14.18 -13.46 -8.45
CA ASN A 661 14.20 -11.99 -8.56
C ASN A 661 15.15 -11.58 -9.70
N VAL A 662 14.58 -11.33 -10.88
CA VAL A 662 15.29 -10.89 -12.09
C VAL A 662 16.02 -9.57 -11.84
N ARG A 663 17.34 -9.50 -12.12
CA ARG A 663 18.14 -8.28 -11.93
C ARG A 663 18.72 -7.75 -13.23
N ALA A 664 18.75 -6.43 -13.38
CA ALA A 664 19.39 -5.77 -14.51
C ALA A 664 20.89 -6.11 -14.57
N GLY A 665 21.41 -6.37 -15.77
CA GLY A 665 22.78 -6.83 -16.01
C GLY A 665 23.04 -8.32 -15.71
N SER A 666 22.10 -9.05 -15.08
CA SER A 666 22.27 -10.47 -14.74
C SER A 666 21.84 -11.41 -15.86
N THR A 667 22.30 -12.67 -15.79
CA THR A 667 21.78 -13.77 -16.62
C THR A 667 20.70 -14.52 -15.85
N VAL A 668 19.58 -14.81 -16.52
CA VAL A 668 18.41 -15.48 -15.95
C VAL A 668 17.99 -16.65 -16.83
N THR A 669 17.70 -17.80 -16.21
CA THR A 669 17.07 -18.94 -16.87
C THR A 669 15.57 -18.90 -16.63
N VAL A 670 14.78 -18.94 -17.69
CA VAL A 670 13.31 -19.04 -17.67
C VAL A 670 12.92 -20.50 -17.83
N PHE A 671 12.13 -21.03 -16.91
CA PHE A 671 11.56 -22.37 -16.94
C PHE A 671 10.05 -22.29 -17.23
N TYR A 672 9.57 -23.07 -18.20
CA TYR A 672 8.18 -23.08 -18.67
C TYR A 672 7.63 -24.50 -18.77
N ASN A 673 6.38 -24.73 -18.37
CA ASN A 673 5.74 -26.04 -18.35
C ASN A 673 4.63 -26.14 -19.39
N PRO A 674 4.92 -26.59 -20.64
CA PRO A 674 3.92 -26.63 -21.70
C PRO A 674 2.71 -27.51 -21.36
N ALA A 675 2.86 -28.53 -20.50
CA ALA A 675 1.78 -29.44 -20.12
C ALA A 675 0.55 -28.73 -19.50
N ASN A 676 0.75 -27.57 -18.85
CA ASN A 676 -0.31 -26.80 -18.19
C ASN A 676 -0.85 -25.66 -19.06
N THR A 677 -0.63 -25.69 -20.38
CA THR A 677 -0.90 -24.55 -21.29
C THR A 677 -1.53 -24.99 -22.63
N VAL A 678 -1.84 -24.02 -23.49
CA VAL A 678 -2.26 -24.26 -24.89
C VAL A 678 -1.17 -24.91 -25.76
N LEU A 679 0.08 -25.00 -25.26
CA LEU A 679 1.20 -25.69 -25.92
C LEU A 679 1.44 -27.11 -25.39
N ASN A 680 0.48 -27.69 -24.65
CA ASN A 680 0.56 -29.09 -24.22
C ASN A 680 0.66 -30.04 -25.43
N GLY A 681 1.52 -31.06 -25.32
CA GLY A 681 1.77 -32.05 -26.38
C GLY A 681 2.47 -31.54 -27.64
N LYS A 682 2.98 -30.30 -27.66
CA LYS A 682 3.72 -29.75 -28.80
C LYS A 682 5.15 -30.34 -28.85
N PRO A 683 5.69 -30.64 -30.04
CA PRO A 683 7.01 -31.27 -30.19
C PRO A 683 8.17 -30.29 -29.96
N GLU A 684 7.91 -28.98 -30.10
CA GLU A 684 8.87 -27.91 -29.85
C GLU A 684 8.16 -26.76 -29.11
N ILE A 685 8.94 -26.04 -28.30
CA ILE A 685 8.54 -24.79 -27.66
C ILE A 685 9.65 -23.77 -27.94
N TRP A 686 9.24 -22.59 -28.37
CA TRP A 686 10.12 -21.46 -28.70
C TRP A 686 9.80 -20.29 -27.79
N PHE A 687 10.83 -19.73 -27.16
CA PHE A 687 10.79 -18.59 -26.26
C PHE A 687 11.09 -17.31 -27.05
N ARG A 688 10.19 -16.33 -26.98
CA ARG A 688 10.38 -14.99 -27.57
C ARG A 688 10.41 -13.98 -26.45
N CYS A 689 11.44 -13.13 -26.42
CA CYS A 689 11.67 -12.20 -25.32
C CYS A 689 12.01 -10.80 -25.83
N SER A 690 11.57 -9.79 -25.09
CA SER A 690 12.00 -8.40 -25.17
C SER A 690 12.06 -7.82 -23.76
N PHE A 691 12.30 -6.52 -23.67
CA PHE A 691 12.29 -5.78 -22.41
C PHE A 691 11.48 -4.50 -22.54
N ASN A 692 11.15 -3.91 -21.40
CA ASN A 692 10.49 -2.60 -21.26
C ASN A 692 9.17 -2.53 -22.05
N ARG A 693 8.23 -3.43 -21.75
CA ARG A 693 6.90 -3.54 -22.37
C ARG A 693 6.97 -3.74 -23.89
N TRP A 694 7.91 -4.57 -24.33
CA TRP A 694 8.30 -4.81 -25.73
C TRP A 694 8.96 -3.61 -26.45
N THR A 695 9.25 -2.49 -25.76
CA THR A 695 9.76 -1.25 -26.39
C THR A 695 11.27 -0.98 -26.24
N HIS A 696 12.04 -1.91 -25.66
CA HIS A 696 13.49 -1.76 -25.49
C HIS A 696 14.25 -1.56 -26.82
N ARG A 697 15.35 -0.78 -26.81
CA ARG A 697 16.10 -0.37 -28.02
C ARG A 697 16.67 -1.51 -28.87
N MET A 698 16.86 -2.70 -28.27
CA MET A 698 17.32 -3.90 -28.98
C MET A 698 16.22 -4.59 -29.79
N GLY A 699 14.96 -4.17 -29.63
CA GLY A 699 13.79 -4.87 -30.16
C GLY A 699 13.58 -6.23 -29.49
N THR A 700 12.81 -7.10 -30.16
CA THR A 700 12.67 -8.50 -29.78
C THR A 700 13.97 -9.26 -30.01
N LEU A 701 14.43 -10.01 -29.00
CA LEU A 701 15.54 -10.94 -29.15
C LEU A 701 15.17 -12.05 -30.18
N PRO A 702 16.15 -12.64 -30.88
CA PRO A 702 15.93 -13.80 -31.73
C PRO A 702 15.20 -14.93 -30.97
N PRO A 703 14.20 -15.61 -31.58
CA PRO A 703 13.50 -16.70 -30.93
C PRO A 703 14.46 -17.81 -30.49
N GLN A 704 14.37 -18.24 -29.23
CA GLN A 704 15.20 -19.32 -28.70
C GLN A 704 14.38 -20.61 -28.59
N LYS A 705 14.83 -21.70 -29.20
CA LYS A 705 14.25 -23.02 -28.93
C LYS A 705 14.52 -23.44 -27.50
N MET A 706 13.48 -23.73 -26.73
CA MET A 706 13.62 -24.14 -25.33
C MET A 706 14.12 -25.59 -25.24
N LEU A 707 15.02 -25.84 -24.29
CA LEU A 707 15.64 -27.15 -24.05
C LEU A 707 14.96 -27.85 -22.86
N PRO A 708 14.89 -29.18 -22.78
CA PRO A 708 14.38 -29.86 -21.59
C PRO A 708 15.10 -29.44 -20.30
N ALA A 709 14.36 -29.26 -19.21
CA ALA A 709 14.96 -29.21 -17.87
C ALA A 709 15.42 -30.61 -17.44
N GLU A 710 16.43 -30.70 -16.57
CA GLU A 710 16.99 -31.99 -16.12
C GLU A 710 16.01 -32.84 -15.31
N TYR A 711 14.98 -32.23 -14.72
CA TYR A 711 13.94 -32.89 -13.94
C TYR A 711 12.56 -32.26 -14.18
N GLY A 712 11.57 -33.08 -14.56
CA GLY A 712 10.17 -32.68 -14.71
C GLY A 712 9.71 -32.44 -16.15
N SER A 713 8.53 -31.83 -16.30
CA SER A 713 7.91 -31.50 -17.60
C SER A 713 8.26 -30.09 -18.12
N HIS A 714 9.09 -29.35 -17.39
CA HIS A 714 9.53 -28.01 -17.78
C HIS A 714 10.59 -28.04 -18.89
N VAL A 715 10.55 -27.03 -19.74
CA VAL A 715 11.63 -26.64 -20.67
C VAL A 715 12.24 -25.32 -20.20
N LYS A 716 13.51 -25.07 -20.54
CA LYS A 716 14.29 -23.90 -20.13
C LYS A 716 14.95 -23.16 -21.31
N ALA A 717 15.03 -21.84 -21.19
CA ALA A 717 15.80 -20.94 -22.04
C ALA A 717 16.56 -19.93 -21.16
N THR A 718 17.62 -19.30 -21.67
CA THR A 718 18.48 -18.41 -20.85
C THR A 718 18.74 -17.09 -21.56
N VAL A 719 18.62 -15.99 -20.82
CA VAL A 719 18.71 -14.63 -21.36
C VAL A 719 19.61 -13.76 -20.47
N LYS A 720 20.38 -12.86 -21.09
CA LYS A 720 21.09 -11.78 -20.38
C LYS A 720 20.18 -10.56 -20.35
N VAL A 721 19.94 -10.03 -19.16
CA VAL A 721 19.04 -8.89 -18.93
C VAL A 721 19.83 -7.58 -19.09
N PRO A 722 19.39 -6.62 -19.92
CA PRO A 722 20.04 -5.32 -20.07
C PRO A 722 20.14 -4.53 -18.76
N LEU A 723 21.07 -3.57 -18.70
CA LEU A 723 21.22 -2.67 -17.54
C LEU A 723 20.06 -1.67 -17.42
N ASP A 724 19.43 -1.30 -18.53
CA ASP A 724 18.27 -0.39 -18.59
C ASP A 724 16.92 -1.11 -18.70
N ALA A 725 16.89 -2.42 -18.44
CA ALA A 725 15.64 -3.15 -18.33
C ALA A 725 14.97 -2.89 -16.97
N TYR A 726 13.69 -2.48 -16.98
CA TYR A 726 12.78 -2.43 -15.83
C TYR A 726 11.70 -3.52 -15.88
N MET A 727 11.41 -4.04 -17.09
CA MET A 727 10.48 -5.14 -17.33
C MET A 727 11.11 -6.12 -18.31
N MET A 728 10.85 -7.42 -18.09
CA MET A 728 11.19 -8.49 -19.01
C MET A 728 9.89 -9.08 -19.56
N ASP A 729 9.72 -9.03 -20.87
CA ASP A 729 8.47 -9.35 -21.56
C ASP A 729 8.68 -10.60 -22.43
N PHE A 730 7.77 -11.58 -22.39
CA PHE A 730 7.92 -12.79 -23.19
C PHE A 730 6.60 -13.52 -23.50
N VAL A 731 6.67 -14.34 -24.54
CA VAL A 731 5.63 -15.30 -24.95
C VAL A 731 6.29 -16.59 -25.43
N PHE A 732 5.51 -17.67 -25.48
CA PHE A 732 5.94 -18.97 -25.98
C PHE A 732 5.19 -19.32 -27.27
N SER A 733 5.84 -19.95 -28.25
CA SER A 733 5.19 -20.43 -29.49
C SER A 733 5.60 -21.86 -29.85
N GLU A 734 4.75 -22.57 -30.58
CA GLU A 734 5.05 -23.94 -31.05
C GLU A 734 6.13 -24.01 -32.15
N ARG A 735 6.54 -22.86 -32.72
CA ARG A 735 7.52 -22.74 -33.83
C ARG A 735 8.35 -21.46 -33.72
N GLU A 736 9.47 -21.45 -34.44
CA GLU A 736 10.36 -20.29 -34.63
C GLU A 736 9.66 -19.10 -35.32
N ASP A 737 8.75 -19.37 -36.26
CA ASP A 737 7.89 -18.38 -36.93
C ASP A 737 6.41 -18.77 -36.85
N GLY A 738 5.63 -17.92 -36.17
CA GLY A 738 4.18 -18.08 -36.02
C GLY A 738 3.74 -19.35 -35.28
N GLY A 739 2.59 -19.89 -35.68
CA GLY A 739 1.92 -21.02 -35.03
C GLY A 739 0.99 -20.59 -33.89
N ILE A 740 0.60 -21.55 -33.04
CA ILE A 740 -0.05 -21.28 -31.75
C ILE A 740 0.95 -20.64 -30.79
N PHE A 741 0.50 -19.59 -30.08
CA PHE A 741 1.22 -18.94 -29.00
C PHE A 741 0.54 -19.23 -27.66
N ASP A 742 1.34 -19.39 -26.60
CA ASP A 742 0.90 -19.03 -25.25
C ASP A 742 1.36 -17.59 -24.96
N ASN A 743 0.38 -16.70 -24.92
CA ASN A 743 0.52 -15.29 -24.54
C ASN A 743 -0.40 -14.93 -23.36
N LYS A 744 -0.68 -15.89 -22.46
CA LYS A 744 -1.49 -15.66 -21.25
C LYS A 744 -2.84 -15.01 -21.56
N ASN A 745 -3.53 -15.51 -22.59
CA ASN A 745 -4.80 -14.97 -23.13
C ASN A 745 -4.75 -13.50 -23.61
N GLY A 746 -3.67 -13.10 -24.29
CA GLY A 746 -3.52 -11.72 -24.78
C GLY A 746 -3.18 -10.70 -23.70
N MET A 747 -2.45 -11.16 -22.67
CA MET A 747 -1.81 -10.32 -21.65
C MET A 747 -0.28 -10.31 -21.81
N ASP A 748 0.28 -11.38 -22.40
CA ASP A 748 1.69 -11.79 -22.36
C ASP A 748 2.19 -12.13 -20.94
N TYR A 749 3.43 -12.63 -20.85
CA TYR A 749 4.14 -12.76 -19.58
C TYR A 749 5.07 -11.58 -19.37
N HIS A 750 5.00 -10.97 -18.19
CA HIS A 750 5.74 -9.79 -17.79
C HIS A 750 6.35 -10.04 -16.40
N LEU A 751 7.66 -9.81 -16.25
CA LEU A 751 8.39 -9.95 -14.98
C LEU A 751 9.18 -8.66 -14.67
N PRO A 752 9.05 -8.08 -13.46
CA PRO A 752 9.77 -6.87 -13.09
C PRO A 752 11.27 -7.13 -12.94
N VAL A 753 12.09 -6.19 -13.41
CA VAL A 753 13.56 -6.25 -13.36
C VAL A 753 14.08 -5.29 -12.30
N PHE A 754 14.79 -5.83 -11.30
CA PHE A 754 15.31 -5.05 -10.18
C PHE A 754 16.70 -4.46 -10.47
N GLY A 755 16.91 -3.20 -10.06
CA GLY A 755 18.19 -2.50 -10.20
C GLY A 755 18.49 -1.95 -11.61
N GLY A 756 17.46 -1.77 -12.45
CA GLY A 756 17.59 -1.14 -13.76
C GLY A 756 17.90 0.36 -13.68
N VAL A 757 18.73 0.84 -14.61
CA VAL A 757 19.15 2.26 -14.75
C VAL A 757 18.01 3.16 -15.26
N VAL A 758 16.99 2.55 -15.89
CA VAL A 758 15.75 3.19 -16.31
C VAL A 758 14.61 2.58 -15.49
N LYS A 759 13.62 3.39 -15.11
CA LYS A 759 12.37 2.95 -14.44
C LYS A 759 11.22 2.93 -15.44
N GLU A 760 10.16 2.17 -15.15
CA GLU A 760 8.93 2.19 -15.94
C GLU A 760 8.37 3.64 -16.01
N PRO A 761 8.06 4.18 -17.19
CA PRO A 761 7.45 5.51 -17.30
C PRO A 761 6.08 5.53 -16.63
N PRO A 762 5.78 6.55 -15.78
CA PRO A 762 4.48 6.64 -15.12
C PRO A 762 3.36 6.78 -16.16
N MET A 763 2.32 5.96 -16.04
CA MET A 763 1.08 6.14 -16.80
C MET A 763 0.22 7.22 -16.14
N HIS A 764 -0.55 7.96 -16.94
CA HIS A 764 -1.61 8.84 -16.43
C HIS A 764 -2.97 8.13 -16.51
N ILE A 765 -3.58 7.86 -15.36
CA ILE A 765 -4.80 7.07 -15.20
C ILE A 765 -5.87 7.98 -14.57
N VAL A 766 -6.97 8.18 -15.28
CA VAL A 766 -8.13 8.94 -14.78
C VAL A 766 -9.26 7.98 -14.46
N HIS A 767 -9.65 7.91 -13.19
CA HIS A 767 -10.86 7.19 -12.78
C HIS A 767 -12.08 8.09 -12.92
N ILE A 768 -13.13 7.63 -13.60
CA ILE A 768 -14.43 8.32 -13.64
C ILE A 768 -15.43 7.45 -12.87
N ALA A 769 -15.89 7.97 -11.74
CA ALA A 769 -16.72 7.25 -10.78
C ALA A 769 -17.84 8.13 -10.21
N VAL A 770 -18.79 7.51 -9.51
CA VAL A 770 -19.87 8.18 -8.76
C VAL A 770 -19.80 7.93 -7.25
N GLU A 771 -18.90 7.05 -6.81
CA GLU A 771 -18.58 6.79 -5.41
C GLU A 771 -17.06 6.85 -5.22
N MET A 772 -16.65 7.32 -4.04
CA MET A 772 -15.27 7.31 -3.54
C MET A 772 -15.32 7.31 -2.02
N ALA A 773 -14.64 6.38 -1.36
CA ALA A 773 -14.48 6.37 0.09
C ALA A 773 -13.49 7.47 0.54
N PRO A 774 -13.64 8.04 1.76
CA PRO A 774 -14.79 7.97 2.65
C PRO A 774 -15.90 8.99 2.29
N ILE A 775 -15.72 9.81 1.24
CA ILE A 775 -16.50 11.03 0.99
C ILE A 775 -17.89 10.82 0.37
N ALA A 776 -18.06 9.76 -0.43
CA ALA A 776 -19.24 9.43 -1.22
C ALA A 776 -19.36 7.90 -1.36
N LYS A 777 -19.88 7.21 -0.34
CA LYS A 777 -19.88 5.73 -0.26
C LYS A 777 -21.27 5.16 0.03
N VAL A 778 -21.68 4.17 -0.76
CA VAL A 778 -22.95 3.41 -0.63
C VAL A 778 -22.74 1.90 -0.75
N GLY A 779 -21.67 1.48 -1.42
CA GLY A 779 -21.21 0.10 -1.48
C GLY A 779 -19.68 0.00 -1.57
N GLY A 780 -19.18 -1.18 -1.93
CA GLY A 780 -17.75 -1.43 -2.10
C GLY A 780 -17.11 -0.72 -3.30
N LEU A 781 -17.90 -0.12 -4.21
CA LEU A 781 -17.40 0.66 -5.33
C LEU A 781 -16.51 1.81 -4.84
N GLY A 782 -16.98 2.60 -3.87
CA GLY A 782 -16.20 3.72 -3.32
C GLY A 782 -14.90 3.26 -2.62
N ASP A 783 -14.93 2.09 -1.97
CA ASP A 783 -13.73 1.50 -1.37
C ASP A 783 -12.71 1.12 -2.45
N VAL A 784 -13.14 0.43 -3.50
CA VAL A 784 -12.26 0.02 -4.61
C VAL A 784 -11.66 1.23 -5.33
N VAL A 785 -12.46 2.25 -5.67
CA VAL A 785 -11.96 3.46 -6.36
C VAL A 785 -10.83 4.11 -5.57
N THR A 786 -10.99 4.25 -4.25
CA THR A 786 -9.97 4.88 -3.38
C THR A 786 -8.75 3.99 -3.21
N SER A 787 -8.96 2.71 -2.89
CA SER A 787 -7.90 1.79 -2.49
C SER A 787 -7.03 1.36 -3.68
N LEU A 788 -7.64 1.09 -4.84
CA LEU A 788 -6.92 0.80 -6.08
C LEU A 788 -6.13 2.04 -6.53
N SER A 789 -6.72 3.23 -6.46
CA SER A 789 -6.02 4.47 -6.84
C SER A 789 -4.81 4.73 -5.95
N ARG A 790 -4.89 4.51 -4.63
CA ARG A 790 -3.72 4.65 -3.74
C ARG A 790 -2.65 3.60 -4.05
N ALA A 791 -3.04 2.33 -4.22
CA ALA A 791 -2.10 1.26 -4.55
C ALA A 791 -1.41 1.44 -5.91
N VAL A 792 -2.08 2.02 -6.91
CA VAL A 792 -1.51 2.36 -8.22
C VAL A 792 -0.60 3.60 -8.13
N GLN A 793 -0.91 4.57 -7.25
CA GLN A 793 -0.02 5.68 -6.92
C GLN A 793 1.25 5.21 -6.18
N ASP A 794 1.13 4.26 -5.25
CA ASP A 794 2.24 3.58 -4.54
C ASP A 794 3.11 2.70 -5.46
N LEU A 795 2.67 2.47 -6.70
CA LEU A 795 3.42 1.84 -7.78
C LEU A 795 4.03 2.86 -8.77
N ASN A 796 4.04 4.15 -8.41
CA ASN A 796 4.62 5.25 -9.19
C ASN A 796 3.88 5.51 -10.52
N HIS A 797 2.54 5.49 -10.51
CA HIS A 797 1.70 5.98 -11.61
C HIS A 797 0.90 7.22 -11.18
N ASN A 798 0.56 8.09 -12.12
CA ASN A 798 -0.22 9.30 -11.85
C ASN A 798 -1.71 8.97 -11.90
N VAL A 799 -2.43 9.17 -10.79
CA VAL A 799 -3.85 8.85 -10.66
C VAL A 799 -4.68 10.07 -10.26
N ASP A 800 -5.66 10.42 -11.08
CA ASP A 800 -6.68 11.44 -10.79
C ASP A 800 -8.08 10.79 -10.78
N ILE A 801 -8.96 11.29 -9.92
CA ILE A 801 -10.36 10.86 -9.86
C ILE A 801 -11.27 12.02 -10.27
N ILE A 802 -12.23 11.77 -11.16
CA ILE A 802 -13.34 12.68 -11.46
C ILE A 802 -14.61 12.14 -10.81
N LEU A 803 -15.29 12.98 -10.03
CA LEU A 803 -16.45 12.66 -9.20
C LEU A 803 -17.53 13.76 -9.33
N PRO A 804 -18.84 13.46 -9.19
CA PRO A 804 -19.86 14.50 -9.07
C PRO A 804 -19.76 15.20 -7.70
N LYS A 805 -19.96 16.53 -7.67
CA LYS A 805 -20.05 17.29 -6.42
C LYS A 805 -21.46 17.20 -5.84
N TYR A 806 -21.75 16.10 -5.14
CA TYR A 806 -22.99 15.97 -4.37
C TYR A 806 -23.09 17.02 -3.25
N ASP A 807 -24.31 17.41 -2.92
CA ASP A 807 -24.63 18.21 -1.73
C ASP A 807 -24.36 17.46 -0.42
N CYS A 808 -24.52 16.13 -0.41
CA CYS A 808 -24.30 15.24 0.73
C CYS A 808 -22.86 14.71 0.91
N LEU A 809 -21.85 15.32 0.28
CA LEU A 809 -20.44 14.94 0.45
C LEU A 809 -19.94 15.17 1.89
N ARG A 810 -19.13 14.23 2.41
CA ARG A 810 -18.40 14.41 3.69
C ARG A 810 -17.17 15.33 3.52
N PHE A 811 -17.40 16.63 3.28
CA PHE A 811 -16.33 17.62 2.97
C PHE A 811 -15.17 17.68 3.98
N ASN A 812 -15.40 17.35 5.25
CA ASN A 812 -14.34 17.30 6.29
C ASN A 812 -13.18 16.35 5.93
N ASN A 813 -13.40 15.39 5.02
CA ASN A 813 -12.41 14.41 4.61
C ASN A 813 -11.74 14.80 3.27
N VAL A 814 -11.94 16.03 2.79
CA VAL A 814 -11.30 16.61 1.60
C VAL A 814 -10.32 17.70 2.04
N LYS A 815 -9.02 17.48 1.83
CA LYS A 815 -7.96 18.47 2.06
C LYS A 815 -7.82 19.38 0.85
N ASP A 816 -7.24 20.57 1.05
CA ASP A 816 -6.90 21.53 -0.01
C ASP A 816 -8.07 21.88 -0.95
N PHE A 817 -9.30 21.82 -0.44
CA PHE A 817 -10.53 21.95 -1.25
C PHE A 817 -10.74 23.39 -1.74
N GLN A 818 -10.60 23.60 -3.05
CA GLN A 818 -10.60 24.91 -3.68
C GLN A 818 -11.30 24.91 -5.04
N PHE A 819 -11.79 26.07 -5.47
CA PHE A 819 -12.27 26.26 -6.84
C PHE A 819 -11.09 26.19 -7.81
N HIS A 820 -11.20 25.39 -8.86
CA HIS A 820 -10.15 25.17 -9.85
C HIS A 820 -10.41 25.96 -11.15
N LYS A 821 -11.58 25.75 -11.78
CA LYS A 821 -12.04 26.49 -12.96
C LYS A 821 -13.55 26.29 -13.17
N SER A 822 -14.15 26.97 -14.15
CA SER A 822 -15.46 26.59 -14.68
C SER A 822 -15.47 26.57 -16.21
N TYR A 823 -16.48 25.92 -16.78
CA TYR A 823 -16.72 25.81 -18.22
C TYR A 823 -18.22 25.66 -18.49
N PHE A 824 -18.66 25.89 -19.74
CA PHE A 824 -20.04 25.72 -20.13
C PHE A 824 -20.22 24.47 -20.99
N TRP A 825 -21.17 23.63 -20.61
CA TRP A 825 -21.58 22.45 -21.38
C TRP A 825 -23.04 22.09 -21.05
N GLY A 826 -23.76 21.45 -21.98
CA GLY A 826 -25.12 20.94 -21.73
C GLY A 826 -26.15 22.01 -21.35
N GLY A 827 -25.92 23.28 -21.71
CA GLY A 827 -26.80 24.40 -21.39
C GLY A 827 -26.64 24.99 -19.98
N THR A 828 -25.59 24.62 -19.23
CA THR A 828 -25.31 25.17 -17.89
C THR A 828 -23.81 25.45 -17.68
N GLU A 829 -23.49 26.20 -16.63
CA GLU A 829 -22.11 26.28 -16.14
C GLU A 829 -21.80 25.02 -15.32
N ILE A 830 -20.60 24.48 -15.47
CA ILE A 830 -20.06 23.42 -14.63
C ILE A 830 -18.84 23.98 -13.92
N LYS A 831 -18.91 24.08 -12.59
CA LYS A 831 -17.78 24.49 -11.75
C LYS A 831 -16.96 23.26 -11.40
N VAL A 832 -15.64 23.38 -11.48
CA VAL A 832 -14.70 22.33 -11.10
C VAL A 832 -14.06 22.76 -9.80
N TRP A 833 -14.22 21.93 -8.78
CA TRP A 833 -13.47 22.03 -7.54
C TRP A 833 -12.37 20.99 -7.53
N PHE A 834 -11.24 21.30 -6.91
CA PHE A 834 -10.13 20.37 -6.72
C PHE A 834 -9.90 20.19 -5.22
N GLY A 835 -9.50 18.99 -4.81
CA GLY A 835 -9.03 18.72 -3.45
C GLY A 835 -8.35 17.35 -3.38
N LYS A 836 -7.78 17.05 -2.22
CA LYS A 836 -7.14 15.76 -1.93
C LYS A 836 -7.97 14.90 -0.98
N VAL A 837 -8.20 13.66 -1.35
CA VAL A 837 -8.90 12.65 -0.54
C VAL A 837 -7.99 11.44 -0.41
N GLU A 838 -7.66 11.02 0.80
CA GLU A 838 -6.74 9.89 1.04
C GLU A 838 -5.37 10.00 0.32
N GLY A 839 -4.92 11.24 0.09
CA GLY A 839 -3.69 11.59 -0.66
C GLY A 839 -3.91 11.83 -2.16
N LEU A 840 -4.97 11.27 -2.73
CA LEU A 840 -5.30 11.26 -4.15
C LEU A 840 -5.88 12.60 -4.63
N SER A 841 -5.57 12.96 -5.87
CA SER A 841 -6.15 14.12 -6.57
C SER A 841 -7.59 13.85 -6.99
N VAL A 842 -8.53 14.72 -6.58
CA VAL A 842 -9.96 14.59 -6.91
C VAL A 842 -10.50 15.88 -7.53
N TYR A 843 -11.12 15.74 -8.70
CA TYR A 843 -11.84 16.79 -9.43
C TYR A 843 -13.35 16.59 -9.27
N PHE A 844 -14.00 17.53 -8.59
CA PHE A 844 -15.42 17.49 -8.29
C PHE A 844 -16.18 18.38 -9.28
N LEU A 845 -17.05 17.77 -10.09
CA LEU A 845 -17.85 18.49 -11.09
C LEU A 845 -19.18 18.94 -10.50
N ASP A 846 -19.47 20.23 -10.61
CA ASP A 846 -20.60 20.94 -10.00
C ASP A 846 -21.45 21.64 -11.08
N PRO A 847 -22.30 20.89 -11.83
CA PRO A 847 -23.23 21.46 -12.79
C PRO A 847 -24.28 22.33 -12.09
N GLN A 848 -24.38 23.60 -12.50
CA GLN A 848 -25.30 24.58 -11.90
C GLN A 848 -26.78 24.37 -12.34
N ASN A 849 -27.12 23.16 -12.78
CA ASN A 849 -28.49 22.70 -13.09
C ASN A 849 -29.17 21.97 -11.91
N GLY A 850 -28.46 21.77 -10.80
CA GLY A 850 -28.99 21.13 -9.59
C GLY A 850 -29.08 19.60 -9.62
N PHE A 851 -28.56 18.92 -10.66
CA PHE A 851 -28.63 17.45 -10.77
C PHE A 851 -27.98 16.70 -9.60
N PHE A 852 -27.05 17.33 -8.88
CA PHE A 852 -26.34 16.74 -7.74
C PHE A 852 -26.74 17.36 -6.38
N SER A 853 -27.76 18.22 -6.38
CA SER A 853 -28.41 18.80 -5.20
C SER A 853 -29.67 18.01 -4.82
N ALA A 854 -29.50 16.73 -4.50
CA ALA A 854 -30.59 15.77 -4.33
C ALA A 854 -30.63 15.09 -2.94
N GLY A 855 -29.70 15.43 -2.04
CA GLY A 855 -29.53 14.79 -0.73
C GLY A 855 -28.97 13.35 -0.78
N CYS A 856 -28.83 12.74 -1.95
CA CYS A 856 -28.35 11.37 -2.10
C CYS A 856 -27.55 11.10 -3.39
N ILE A 857 -26.72 10.06 -3.32
CA ILE A 857 -25.93 9.55 -4.45
C ILE A 857 -26.83 8.82 -5.45
N TYR A 858 -27.59 7.83 -5.00
CA TYR A 858 -28.53 7.03 -5.81
C TYR A 858 -29.97 7.14 -5.30
N GLY A 859 -30.92 6.71 -6.12
CA GLY A 859 -32.33 6.57 -5.79
C GLY A 859 -33.20 7.70 -6.34
N CYS A 860 -32.63 8.65 -7.08
CA CYS A 860 -33.41 9.67 -7.77
C CYS A 860 -34.08 9.05 -9.02
N ARG A 861 -35.28 9.53 -9.37
CA ARG A 861 -36.04 9.02 -10.52
C ARG A 861 -35.33 9.21 -11.86
N ASN A 862 -34.32 10.08 -11.91
CA ASN A 862 -33.55 10.47 -13.08
C ASN A 862 -32.05 10.13 -12.97
N ASP A 863 -31.65 9.14 -12.15
CA ASP A 863 -30.24 8.74 -12.01
C ASP A 863 -29.52 8.50 -13.35
N GLY A 864 -30.19 7.90 -14.34
CA GLY A 864 -29.63 7.72 -15.69
C GLY A 864 -29.34 9.05 -16.43
N GLU A 865 -30.16 10.09 -16.22
CA GLU A 865 -29.93 11.42 -16.78
C GLU A 865 -28.81 12.16 -16.02
N ARG A 866 -28.83 12.07 -14.68
CA ARG A 866 -27.80 12.65 -13.79
C ARG A 866 -26.42 12.13 -14.18
N PHE A 867 -26.25 10.82 -14.23
CA PHE A 867 -24.97 10.19 -14.52
C PHE A 867 -24.59 10.26 -16.01
N GLY A 868 -25.55 10.22 -16.93
CA GLY A 868 -25.30 10.49 -18.36
C GLY A 868 -24.75 11.89 -18.60
N PHE A 869 -25.33 12.92 -17.96
CA PHE A 869 -24.82 14.28 -17.99
C PHE A 869 -23.40 14.37 -17.40
N PHE A 870 -23.15 13.72 -16.26
CA PHE A 870 -21.82 13.69 -15.63
C PHE A 870 -20.75 13.03 -16.51
N CYS A 871 -21.06 11.93 -17.20
CA CYS A 871 -20.12 11.27 -18.10
C CYS A 871 -19.66 12.18 -19.25
N HIS A 872 -20.59 12.92 -19.87
CA HIS A 872 -20.26 13.95 -20.84
C HIS A 872 -19.43 15.08 -20.20
N ALA A 873 -19.88 15.60 -19.05
CA ALA A 873 -19.18 16.66 -18.34
C ALA A 873 -17.73 16.30 -18.02
N ALA A 874 -17.45 15.06 -17.61
CA ALA A 874 -16.11 14.56 -17.32
C ALA A 874 -15.22 14.47 -18.57
N LEU A 875 -15.74 13.97 -19.69
CA LEU A 875 -15.02 13.95 -20.96
C LEU A 875 -14.74 15.36 -21.50
N GLU A 876 -15.70 16.27 -21.36
CA GLU A 876 -15.54 17.68 -21.70
C GLU A 876 -14.52 18.37 -20.80
N PHE A 877 -14.50 18.06 -19.49
CA PHE A 877 -13.50 18.56 -18.55
C PHE A 877 -12.08 18.10 -18.94
N LEU A 878 -11.90 16.83 -19.32
CA LEU A 878 -10.60 16.31 -19.79
C LEU A 878 -10.12 17.07 -21.03
N LEU A 879 -10.98 17.18 -22.05
CA LEU A 879 -10.71 17.90 -23.29
C LEU A 879 -10.33 19.37 -23.01
N GLN A 880 -11.15 20.11 -22.27
CA GLN A 880 -10.92 21.52 -21.96
C GLN A 880 -9.82 21.77 -20.91
N SER A 881 -9.21 20.73 -20.33
CA SER A 881 -8.05 20.84 -19.45
C SER A 881 -6.73 20.51 -20.15
N GLY A 882 -6.76 20.01 -21.38
CA GLY A 882 -5.57 19.42 -22.01
C GLY A 882 -5.06 18.19 -21.26
N PHE A 883 -5.95 17.47 -20.57
CA PHE A 883 -5.59 16.22 -19.91
C PHE A 883 -5.49 15.13 -20.98
N HIS A 884 -4.33 14.51 -21.10
CA HIS A 884 -4.06 13.44 -22.07
C HIS A 884 -3.74 12.12 -21.34
N PRO A 885 -4.71 11.51 -20.64
CA PRO A 885 -4.48 10.27 -19.92
C PRO A 885 -4.14 9.13 -20.87
N ASP A 886 -3.35 8.17 -20.39
CA ASP A 886 -3.18 6.87 -21.02
C ASP A 886 -4.44 6.02 -20.88
N ILE A 887 -5.05 6.07 -19.70
CA ILE A 887 -6.21 5.24 -19.32
C ILE A 887 -7.34 6.13 -18.78
N ILE A 888 -8.54 5.90 -19.30
CA ILE A 888 -9.79 6.35 -18.68
C ILE A 888 -10.45 5.10 -18.08
N HIS A 889 -10.40 4.97 -16.75
CA HIS A 889 -10.95 3.83 -16.01
C HIS A 889 -12.37 4.15 -15.54
N CYS A 890 -13.33 3.49 -16.14
CA CYS A 890 -14.75 3.62 -15.86
C CYS A 890 -15.22 2.48 -14.94
N HIS A 891 -16.03 2.81 -13.94
CA HIS A 891 -16.63 1.86 -12.99
C HIS A 891 -18.16 1.81 -13.11
N ASP A 892 -18.68 0.61 -13.38
CA ASP A 892 -20.10 0.24 -13.41
C ASP A 892 -21.03 1.07 -14.34
N TRP A 893 -22.32 0.72 -14.37
CA TRP A 893 -23.34 1.27 -15.27
C TRP A 893 -23.49 2.79 -15.24
N THR A 894 -23.06 3.44 -14.15
CA THR A 894 -23.14 4.90 -13.97
C THR A 894 -22.09 5.65 -14.76
N SER A 895 -20.90 5.09 -14.94
CA SER A 895 -19.85 5.65 -15.80
C SER A 895 -19.79 4.99 -17.19
N ALA A 896 -20.54 3.91 -17.41
CA ALA A 896 -20.68 3.23 -18.70
C ALA A 896 -20.84 4.17 -19.91
N PRO A 897 -21.60 5.29 -19.85
CA PRO A 897 -21.68 6.23 -20.97
C PRO A 897 -20.34 6.80 -21.45
N VAL A 898 -19.35 6.98 -20.56
CA VAL A 898 -18.00 7.44 -20.94
C VAL A 898 -17.42 6.57 -22.05
N ALA A 899 -17.62 5.24 -22.00
CA ALA A 899 -16.95 4.32 -22.92
C ALA A 899 -17.33 4.55 -24.40
N TRP A 900 -18.63 4.70 -24.70
CA TRP A 900 -19.06 4.99 -26.06
C TRP A 900 -18.89 6.47 -26.41
N LEU A 901 -19.23 7.39 -25.51
CA LEU A 901 -19.10 8.83 -25.75
C LEU A 901 -17.65 9.22 -26.06
N PHE A 902 -16.68 8.62 -25.38
CA PHE A 902 -15.26 8.81 -25.65
C PHE A 902 -14.92 8.44 -27.11
N LYS A 903 -15.24 7.21 -27.52
CA LYS A 903 -14.93 6.68 -28.86
C LYS A 903 -15.72 7.41 -29.97
N GLU A 904 -16.99 7.74 -29.73
CA GLU A 904 -17.89 8.36 -30.71
C GLU A 904 -17.66 9.87 -30.87
N HIS A 905 -17.19 10.57 -29.82
CA HIS A 905 -17.18 12.04 -29.81
C HIS A 905 -15.88 12.72 -29.34
N TYR A 906 -15.00 12.08 -28.56
CA TYR A 906 -13.84 12.78 -27.94
C TYR A 906 -12.46 12.26 -28.39
N MET A 907 -12.36 10.99 -28.78
CA MET A 907 -11.09 10.34 -29.20
C MET A 907 -10.37 11.08 -30.34
N HIS A 908 -11.13 11.72 -31.24
CA HIS A 908 -10.57 12.46 -32.38
C HIS A 908 -10.19 13.92 -32.08
N TYR A 909 -10.57 14.48 -30.93
CA TYR A 909 -10.38 15.91 -30.59
C TYR A 909 -9.17 16.19 -29.68
N GLY A 910 -8.22 15.25 -29.60
CA GLY A 910 -6.97 15.39 -28.84
C GLY A 910 -6.70 14.28 -27.83
N LEU A 911 -7.68 13.42 -27.56
CA LEU A 911 -7.55 12.28 -26.63
C LEU A 911 -7.19 10.95 -27.33
N SER A 912 -6.59 10.99 -28.52
CA SER A 912 -6.41 9.82 -29.41
C SER A 912 -5.51 8.71 -28.85
N LYS A 913 -4.63 9.04 -27.90
CA LYS A 913 -3.79 8.07 -27.18
C LYS A 913 -4.53 7.32 -26.08
N ALA A 914 -5.57 7.91 -25.49
CA ALA A 914 -6.25 7.33 -24.33
C ALA A 914 -6.97 6.02 -24.67
N ARG A 915 -7.09 5.15 -23.68
CA ARG A 915 -7.76 3.86 -23.77
C ARG A 915 -8.78 3.71 -22.64
N VAL A 916 -9.92 3.11 -22.95
CA VAL A 916 -11.03 2.94 -22.01
C VAL A 916 -10.94 1.55 -21.39
N VAL A 917 -10.82 1.51 -20.06
CA VAL A 917 -10.93 0.27 -19.28
C VAL A 917 -12.21 0.33 -18.44
N PHE A 918 -13.00 -0.74 -18.47
CA PHE A 918 -14.30 -0.79 -17.79
C PHE A 918 -14.34 -1.88 -16.70
N THR A 919 -14.70 -1.53 -15.47
CA THR A 919 -14.90 -2.49 -14.37
C THR A 919 -16.38 -2.61 -13.99
N ILE A 920 -16.93 -3.82 -14.10
CA ILE A 920 -18.25 -4.18 -13.58
C ILE A 920 -18.10 -4.55 -12.10
N HIS A 921 -18.76 -3.83 -11.19
CA HIS A 921 -18.79 -4.18 -9.77
C HIS A 921 -20.03 -5.00 -9.41
N ASN A 922 -21.17 -4.81 -10.09
CA ASN A 922 -22.34 -5.68 -9.96
C ASN A 922 -23.25 -5.67 -11.21
N LEU A 923 -23.26 -6.76 -11.98
CA LEU A 923 -23.97 -6.85 -13.27
C LEU A 923 -25.51 -6.77 -13.17
N GLU A 924 -26.09 -6.97 -11.99
CA GLU A 924 -27.55 -6.85 -11.79
C GLU A 924 -28.08 -5.42 -12.02
N PHE A 925 -27.19 -4.41 -11.97
CA PHE A 925 -27.56 -3.02 -12.20
C PHE A 925 -27.11 -2.56 -13.60
N GLY A 926 -28.06 -2.02 -14.38
CA GLY A 926 -27.74 -1.35 -15.64
C GLY A 926 -27.12 -2.23 -16.74
N ALA A 927 -27.33 -3.55 -16.72
CA ALA A 927 -26.81 -4.50 -17.71
C ALA A 927 -26.92 -4.05 -19.20
N PRO A 928 -27.97 -3.34 -19.68
CA PRO A 928 -27.99 -2.81 -21.05
C PRO A 928 -26.96 -1.72 -21.32
N LEU A 929 -26.68 -0.85 -20.34
CA LEU A 929 -25.66 0.20 -20.43
C LEU A 929 -24.25 -0.41 -20.32
N ILE A 930 -24.08 -1.40 -19.44
CA ILE A 930 -22.87 -2.22 -19.36
C ILE A 930 -22.60 -2.89 -20.71
N GLY A 931 -23.60 -3.53 -21.33
CA GLY A 931 -23.47 -4.14 -22.65
C GLY A 931 -23.03 -3.15 -23.74
N LYS A 932 -23.55 -1.90 -23.73
CA LYS A 932 -23.01 -0.87 -24.64
C LYS A 932 -21.57 -0.49 -24.26
N ALA A 933 -21.23 -0.29 -23.00
CA ALA A 933 -19.86 0.04 -22.61
C ALA A 933 -18.85 -1.06 -22.99
N MET A 934 -19.19 -2.33 -22.77
CA MET A 934 -18.39 -3.51 -23.13
C MET A 934 -18.08 -3.55 -24.64
N ALA A 935 -18.97 -3.07 -25.50
CA ALA A 935 -18.69 -3.00 -26.94
C ALA A 935 -17.57 -1.99 -27.25
N TYR A 936 -17.53 -0.83 -26.58
CA TYR A 936 -16.63 0.30 -26.91
C TYR A 936 -15.37 0.39 -26.03
N SER A 937 -15.30 -0.27 -24.87
CA SER A 937 -14.11 -0.35 -24.02
C SER A 937 -12.99 -1.17 -24.68
N ASP A 938 -11.74 -0.78 -24.52
CA ASP A 938 -10.58 -1.49 -25.09
C ASP A 938 -10.29 -2.80 -24.32
N LYS A 939 -10.33 -2.75 -22.99
CA LYS A 939 -10.33 -3.91 -22.09
C LYS A 939 -11.43 -3.76 -21.04
N ALA A 940 -11.94 -4.87 -20.52
CA ALA A 940 -12.93 -4.89 -19.45
C ALA A 940 -12.58 -5.92 -18.37
N THR A 941 -13.09 -5.71 -17.17
CA THR A 941 -12.94 -6.66 -16.06
C THR A 941 -14.14 -6.64 -15.10
N THR A 942 -14.26 -7.66 -14.27
CA THR A 942 -15.06 -7.64 -13.05
C THR A 942 -14.22 -8.09 -11.86
N VAL A 943 -14.78 -7.95 -10.67
CA VAL A 943 -14.08 -7.95 -9.38
C VAL A 943 -13.76 -9.34 -8.80
N SER A 944 -13.79 -10.39 -9.63
CA SER A 944 -13.45 -11.78 -9.28
C SER A 944 -13.24 -12.66 -10.53
N PRO A 945 -12.20 -13.53 -10.57
CA PRO A 945 -12.06 -14.60 -11.55
C PRO A 945 -13.29 -15.49 -11.67
N ASN A 946 -13.80 -16.06 -10.57
CA ASN A 946 -14.96 -16.93 -10.60
C ASN A 946 -16.24 -16.18 -11.03
N TYR A 947 -16.48 -14.97 -10.52
CA TYR A 947 -17.63 -14.17 -10.94
C TYR A 947 -17.57 -13.84 -12.44
N SER A 948 -16.38 -13.63 -13.03
CA SER A 948 -16.27 -13.46 -14.49
C SER A 948 -16.73 -14.69 -15.28
N GLN A 949 -16.57 -15.90 -14.72
CA GLN A 949 -17.11 -17.14 -15.30
C GLN A 949 -18.62 -17.25 -15.06
N GLU A 950 -19.10 -16.97 -13.84
CA GLU A 950 -20.52 -16.98 -13.49
C GLU A 950 -21.36 -16.05 -14.40
N VAL A 951 -20.83 -14.87 -14.76
CA VAL A 951 -21.51 -13.91 -15.67
C VAL A 951 -21.20 -14.09 -17.16
N SER A 952 -20.30 -15.00 -17.53
CA SER A 952 -19.81 -15.14 -18.91
C SER A 952 -20.91 -15.38 -19.96
N GLY A 953 -21.97 -16.10 -19.57
CA GLY A 953 -23.14 -16.38 -20.41
C GLY A 953 -24.18 -15.26 -20.51
N ASN A 954 -24.00 -14.14 -19.80
CA ASN A 954 -24.91 -13.00 -19.89
C ASN A 954 -24.78 -12.30 -21.26
N SER A 955 -25.89 -11.89 -21.87
CA SER A 955 -25.89 -11.26 -23.21
C SER A 955 -25.13 -9.94 -23.30
N ALA A 956 -24.91 -9.24 -22.18
CA ALA A 956 -24.05 -8.06 -22.10
C ALA A 956 -22.54 -8.38 -22.13
N ILE A 957 -22.15 -9.64 -21.89
CA ILE A 957 -20.77 -10.07 -21.64
C ILE A 957 -20.29 -11.08 -22.70
N ALA A 958 -21.13 -12.05 -23.06
CA ALA A 958 -20.80 -13.14 -23.99
C ALA A 958 -20.20 -12.68 -25.34
N PRO A 959 -20.63 -11.57 -25.98
CA PRO A 959 -20.02 -11.07 -27.22
C PRO A 959 -18.61 -10.47 -27.05
N HIS A 960 -18.12 -10.34 -25.80
CA HIS A 960 -16.95 -9.54 -25.44
C HIS A 960 -15.93 -10.29 -24.56
N LEU A 961 -16.10 -11.61 -24.40
CA LEU A 961 -15.24 -12.47 -23.56
C LEU A 961 -13.75 -12.37 -23.89
N TYR A 962 -13.38 -12.16 -25.17
CA TYR A 962 -11.99 -12.00 -25.62
C TYR A 962 -11.24 -10.79 -25.01
N LYS A 963 -11.96 -9.86 -24.37
CA LYS A 963 -11.39 -8.69 -23.67
C LYS A 963 -11.92 -8.53 -22.24
N PHE A 964 -12.61 -9.53 -21.70
CA PHE A 964 -13.19 -9.52 -20.36
C PHE A 964 -12.41 -10.43 -19.40
N HIS A 965 -12.07 -9.89 -18.23
CA HIS A 965 -11.19 -10.54 -17.25
C HIS A 965 -11.83 -10.54 -15.86
N GLY A 966 -11.36 -11.38 -14.94
CA GLY A 966 -11.70 -11.28 -13.52
C GLY A 966 -10.45 -10.96 -12.70
N ILE A 967 -10.47 -9.86 -11.95
CA ILE A 967 -9.38 -9.44 -11.04
C ILE A 967 -10.00 -9.26 -9.65
N LEU A 968 -9.44 -9.88 -8.62
CA LEU A 968 -9.96 -9.73 -7.26
C LEU A 968 -9.75 -8.31 -6.73
N ASN A 969 -10.67 -7.81 -5.91
CA ASN A 969 -10.40 -6.62 -5.10
C ASN A 969 -9.46 -6.97 -3.94
N GLY A 970 -8.64 -6.00 -3.54
CA GLY A 970 -8.01 -6.00 -2.20
C GLY A 970 -8.86 -5.23 -1.18
N ILE A 971 -8.40 -5.23 0.07
CA ILE A 971 -8.79 -4.25 1.10
C ILE A 971 -7.68 -3.22 1.33
N ASP A 972 -8.06 -2.04 1.84
CA ASP A 972 -7.11 -1.02 2.29
C ASP A 972 -6.54 -1.38 3.67
N PRO A 973 -5.22 -1.65 3.81
CA PRO A 973 -4.58 -1.97 5.08
C PRO A 973 -4.27 -0.74 5.95
N ASP A 974 -4.64 0.48 5.52
CA ASP A 974 -4.64 1.69 6.37
C ASP A 974 -5.99 1.89 7.08
N ILE A 975 -7.09 1.50 6.42
CA ILE A 975 -8.44 1.54 7.00
C ILE A 975 -8.69 0.31 7.88
N TRP A 976 -8.26 -0.88 7.42
CA TRP A 976 -8.54 -2.15 8.09
C TRP A 976 -7.30 -2.71 8.78
N ASP A 977 -6.83 -2.03 9.83
CA ASP A 977 -5.63 -2.44 10.58
C ASP A 977 -5.87 -2.61 12.09
N PRO A 978 -6.04 -3.84 12.62
CA PRO A 978 -6.21 -4.07 14.06
C PRO A 978 -4.99 -3.63 14.90
N TYR A 979 -3.85 -3.30 14.30
CA TYR A 979 -2.73 -2.71 15.03
C TYR A 979 -2.86 -1.17 15.22
N ASN A 980 -3.54 -0.46 14.32
CA ASN A 980 -3.70 1.01 14.37
C ASN A 980 -5.15 1.49 14.54
N ASP A 981 -6.13 0.59 14.49
CA ASP A 981 -7.54 0.89 14.69
C ASP A 981 -7.79 1.50 16.09
N LYS A 982 -8.69 2.50 16.11
CA LYS A 982 -9.07 3.32 17.26
C LYS A 982 -10.46 2.96 17.78
N PHE A 983 -11.18 2.06 17.11
CA PHE A 983 -12.53 1.62 17.47
C PHE A 983 -12.53 0.30 18.28
N ILE A 984 -11.35 -0.27 18.53
CA ILE A 984 -11.14 -1.49 19.33
C ILE A 984 -10.36 -1.16 20.63
N PRO A 985 -10.58 -1.90 21.73
CA PRO A 985 -10.00 -1.55 23.03
C PRO A 985 -8.51 -1.89 23.18
N VAL A 986 -8.00 -2.85 22.39
CA VAL A 986 -6.61 -3.33 22.42
C VAL A 986 -6.13 -3.46 20.98
N SER A 987 -5.02 -2.83 20.62
CA SER A 987 -4.36 -3.04 19.32
C SER A 987 -3.69 -4.42 19.26
N TYR A 988 -3.87 -5.15 18.16
CA TYR A 988 -3.32 -6.49 18.01
C TYR A 988 -2.79 -6.81 16.60
N THR A 989 -1.94 -7.83 16.54
CA THR A 989 -1.40 -8.44 15.31
C THR A 989 -1.72 -9.94 15.31
N SER A 990 -1.21 -10.70 14.34
CA SER A 990 -1.32 -12.16 14.33
C SER A 990 -0.56 -12.83 15.51
N GLU A 991 0.31 -12.09 16.22
CA GLU A 991 1.04 -12.59 17.40
C GLU A 991 0.17 -12.66 18.66
N ASN A 992 -0.66 -11.64 18.91
CA ASN A 992 -1.51 -11.53 20.11
C ASN A 992 -3.01 -11.52 19.79
N VAL A 993 -3.40 -12.08 18.63
CA VAL A 993 -4.79 -12.13 18.12
C VAL A 993 -5.80 -12.65 19.15
N VAL A 994 -5.46 -13.69 19.92
CA VAL A 994 -6.38 -14.29 20.90
C VAL A 994 -6.74 -13.30 22.01
N GLU A 995 -5.77 -12.49 22.47
CA GLU A 995 -5.99 -11.45 23.48
C GLU A 995 -6.79 -10.27 22.92
N GLY A 996 -6.37 -9.76 21.76
CA GLY A 996 -7.04 -8.61 21.11
C GLY A 996 -8.50 -8.91 20.75
N LYS A 997 -8.77 -10.10 20.18
CA LYS A 997 -10.14 -10.55 19.90
C LYS A 997 -10.96 -10.77 21.16
N ARG A 998 -10.38 -11.32 22.24
CA ARG A 998 -11.08 -11.47 23.53
C ARG A 998 -11.48 -10.12 24.10
N ALA A 999 -10.56 -9.16 24.16
CA ALA A 999 -10.86 -7.81 24.66
C ALA A 999 -11.92 -7.09 23.78
N ALA A 1000 -11.84 -7.23 22.46
CA ALA A 1000 -12.84 -6.71 21.53
C ALA A 1000 -14.22 -7.38 21.70
N LYS A 1001 -14.26 -8.69 21.98
CA LYS A 1001 -15.48 -9.48 22.25
C LYS A 1001 -16.15 -9.06 23.55
N GLU A 1002 -15.37 -8.87 24.62
CA GLU A 1002 -15.83 -8.35 25.91
C GLU A 1002 -16.43 -6.94 25.76
N ALA A 1003 -15.73 -6.04 25.05
CA ALA A 1003 -16.22 -4.69 24.75
C ALA A 1003 -17.45 -4.67 23.82
N LEU A 1004 -17.54 -5.60 22.86
CA LEU A 1004 -18.71 -5.77 21.99
C LEU A 1004 -19.93 -6.25 22.78
N GLN A 1005 -19.75 -7.23 23.66
CA GLN A 1005 -20.79 -7.72 24.56
C GLN A 1005 -21.31 -6.59 25.46
N GLN A 1006 -20.40 -5.84 26.09
CA GLN A 1006 -20.74 -4.69 26.93
C GLN A 1006 -21.47 -3.58 26.16
N ARG A 1007 -20.97 -3.15 25.00
CA ARG A 1007 -21.58 -2.08 24.17
C ARG A 1007 -23.00 -2.43 23.69
N LEU A 1008 -23.30 -3.72 23.53
CA LEU A 1008 -24.58 -4.19 23.00
C LEU A 1008 -25.56 -4.74 24.05
N GLY A 1009 -25.13 -4.80 25.32
CA GLY A 1009 -25.94 -5.36 26.42
C GLY A 1009 -26.09 -6.88 26.38
N LEU A 1010 -25.17 -7.57 25.71
CA LEU A 1010 -25.11 -9.04 25.72
C LEU A 1010 -24.46 -9.53 27.01
N LYS A 1011 -24.75 -10.78 27.40
CA LYS A 1011 -24.09 -11.44 28.52
C LYS A 1011 -22.59 -11.58 28.23
N SER A 1012 -21.75 -11.13 29.16
CA SER A 1012 -20.33 -11.44 29.12
C SER A 1012 -20.11 -12.93 29.43
N ALA A 1013 -19.64 -13.66 28.42
CA ALA A 1013 -19.39 -15.09 28.46
C ALA A 1013 -18.51 -15.50 27.27
N ASP A 1014 -17.63 -16.50 27.43
CA ASP A 1014 -16.96 -17.10 26.27
C ASP A 1014 -17.89 -18.14 25.62
N LEU A 1015 -18.74 -17.65 24.71
CA LEU A 1015 -19.58 -18.42 23.80
C LEU A 1015 -19.24 -17.99 22.36
N PRO A 1016 -19.36 -18.85 21.35
CA PRO A 1016 -19.01 -18.50 19.97
C PRO A 1016 -19.92 -17.37 19.45
N LEU A 1017 -19.33 -16.25 19.03
CA LEU A 1017 -20.05 -15.08 18.55
C LEU A 1017 -20.02 -15.00 17.01
N VAL A 1018 -21.19 -15.02 16.39
CA VAL A 1018 -21.38 -14.86 14.93
C VAL A 1018 -21.75 -13.40 14.63
N GLY A 1019 -20.88 -12.69 13.92
CA GLY A 1019 -21.13 -11.36 13.38
C GLY A 1019 -21.71 -11.40 11.96
N ILE A 1020 -22.63 -10.49 11.66
CA ILE A 1020 -23.27 -10.35 10.34
C ILE A 1020 -23.27 -8.87 9.96
N ILE A 1021 -22.39 -8.45 9.04
CA ILE A 1021 -22.27 -7.05 8.59
C ILE A 1021 -22.66 -6.96 7.12
N THR A 1022 -23.88 -6.51 6.82
CA THR A 1022 -24.37 -6.38 5.44
C THR A 1022 -25.60 -5.49 5.30
N ARG A 1023 -25.78 -4.88 4.13
CA ARG A 1023 -27.08 -4.37 3.68
C ARG A 1023 -28.08 -5.53 3.59
N LEU A 1024 -29.32 -5.30 4.02
CA LEU A 1024 -30.37 -6.32 4.08
C LEU A 1024 -31.18 -6.31 2.77
N THR A 1025 -30.68 -7.03 1.76
CA THR A 1025 -31.29 -7.16 0.43
C THR A 1025 -31.38 -8.63 0.00
N HIS A 1026 -32.20 -8.94 -1.02
CA HIS A 1026 -32.34 -10.32 -1.51
C HIS A 1026 -30.99 -10.95 -1.93
N GLN A 1027 -30.11 -10.18 -2.57
CA GLN A 1027 -28.74 -10.58 -2.92
C GLN A 1027 -27.99 -11.18 -1.72
N LYS A 1028 -28.14 -10.58 -0.54
CA LYS A 1028 -27.38 -10.90 0.68
C LYS A 1028 -28.03 -12.02 1.49
N GLY A 1029 -28.95 -12.78 0.90
CA GLY A 1029 -29.52 -13.98 1.51
C GLY A 1029 -30.33 -13.71 2.77
N ILE A 1030 -31.16 -12.67 2.81
CA ILE A 1030 -31.93 -12.29 4.02
C ILE A 1030 -32.70 -13.43 4.68
N HIS A 1031 -33.17 -14.44 3.94
CA HIS A 1031 -33.81 -15.62 4.52
C HIS A 1031 -32.80 -16.56 5.21
N LEU A 1032 -31.60 -16.71 4.62
CA LEU A 1032 -30.47 -17.43 5.20
C LEU A 1032 -29.92 -16.71 6.44
N ILE A 1033 -29.88 -15.38 6.44
CA ILE A 1033 -29.54 -14.56 7.62
C ILE A 1033 -30.53 -14.82 8.76
N LYS A 1034 -31.85 -14.74 8.48
CA LYS A 1034 -32.88 -15.02 9.49
C LYS A 1034 -32.76 -16.45 10.07
N HIS A 1035 -32.46 -17.44 9.23
CA HIS A 1035 -32.22 -18.82 9.67
C HIS A 1035 -30.96 -18.95 10.53
N ALA A 1036 -29.83 -18.40 10.07
CA ALA A 1036 -28.55 -18.45 10.77
C ALA A 1036 -28.58 -17.83 12.18
N ILE A 1037 -29.37 -16.75 12.37
CA ILE A 1037 -29.60 -16.13 13.68
C ILE A 1037 -30.18 -17.15 14.67
N TRP A 1038 -31.25 -17.86 14.29
CA TRP A 1038 -31.83 -18.92 15.12
C TRP A 1038 -30.86 -20.09 15.31
N ARG A 1039 -30.21 -20.55 14.24
CA ARG A 1039 -29.27 -21.68 14.32
C ARG A 1039 -28.09 -21.42 15.26
N THR A 1040 -27.60 -20.19 15.29
CA THR A 1040 -26.53 -19.77 16.23
C THR A 1040 -27.00 -19.87 17.67
N LEU A 1041 -28.24 -19.46 17.97
CA LEU A 1041 -28.82 -19.53 19.31
C LEU A 1041 -29.14 -20.97 19.75
N GLU A 1042 -29.58 -21.83 18.82
CA GLU A 1042 -29.73 -23.28 19.03
C GLU A 1042 -28.39 -23.96 19.36
N ARG A 1043 -27.30 -23.55 18.69
CA ARG A 1043 -25.93 -24.04 18.93
C ARG A 1043 -25.24 -23.39 20.14
N ASN A 1044 -26.01 -22.74 21.03
CA ASN A 1044 -25.52 -22.04 22.23
C ASN A 1044 -24.44 -20.97 21.94
N GLY A 1045 -24.54 -20.30 20.79
CA GLY A 1045 -23.73 -19.12 20.46
C GLY A 1045 -24.41 -17.80 20.81
N GLN A 1046 -23.71 -16.71 20.50
CA GLN A 1046 -24.24 -15.35 20.45
C GLN A 1046 -24.24 -14.83 19.01
N VAL A 1047 -25.12 -13.88 18.69
CA VAL A 1047 -25.24 -13.33 17.32
C VAL A 1047 -25.44 -11.81 17.33
N VAL A 1048 -24.64 -11.13 16.50
CA VAL A 1048 -24.70 -9.68 16.29
C VAL A 1048 -24.88 -9.39 14.81
N LEU A 1049 -25.91 -8.63 14.46
CA LEU A 1049 -26.16 -8.15 13.11
C LEU A 1049 -26.04 -6.62 13.05
N LEU A 1050 -25.36 -6.12 12.02
CA LEU A 1050 -25.27 -4.70 11.70
C LEU A 1050 -25.65 -4.45 10.22
N GLY A 1051 -26.66 -3.61 10.01
CA GLY A 1051 -27.03 -3.11 8.69
C GLY A 1051 -28.54 -2.96 8.47
N SER A 1052 -28.90 -2.13 7.49
CA SER A 1052 -30.28 -1.74 7.18
C SER A 1052 -30.76 -2.26 5.82
N ALA A 1053 -32.09 -2.27 5.63
CA ALA A 1053 -32.74 -2.60 4.37
C ALA A 1053 -33.23 -1.32 3.64
N PRO A 1054 -32.95 -1.16 2.33
CA PRO A 1054 -33.55 -0.09 1.52
C PRO A 1054 -35.05 -0.26 1.27
N ASP A 1055 -35.59 -1.47 1.40
CA ASP A 1055 -37.03 -1.73 1.33
C ASP A 1055 -37.64 -1.67 2.74
N PRO A 1056 -38.56 -0.72 3.03
CA PRO A 1056 -39.17 -0.57 4.35
C PRO A 1056 -39.87 -1.84 4.86
N ARG A 1057 -40.32 -2.73 3.97
CA ARG A 1057 -40.93 -4.02 4.36
C ARG A 1057 -39.89 -4.97 4.93
N ILE A 1058 -38.72 -5.05 4.29
CA ILE A 1058 -37.59 -5.85 4.76
C ILE A 1058 -37.02 -5.24 6.05
N GLN A 1059 -36.97 -3.91 6.17
CA GLN A 1059 -36.58 -3.23 7.41
C GLN A 1059 -37.53 -3.61 8.56
N ASN A 1060 -38.85 -3.49 8.36
CA ASN A 1060 -39.85 -3.84 9.37
C ASN A 1060 -39.83 -5.33 9.74
N ASP A 1061 -39.59 -6.22 8.78
CA ASP A 1061 -39.37 -7.65 9.00
C ASP A 1061 -38.22 -7.92 9.99
N PHE A 1062 -37.11 -7.20 9.86
CA PHE A 1062 -35.96 -7.32 10.76
C PHE A 1062 -36.17 -6.58 12.09
N VAL A 1063 -36.93 -5.48 12.13
CA VAL A 1063 -37.37 -4.84 13.38
C VAL A 1063 -38.25 -5.79 14.20
N ASN A 1064 -39.21 -6.46 13.56
CA ASN A 1064 -40.06 -7.46 14.22
C ASN A 1064 -39.25 -8.63 14.78
N LEU A 1065 -38.27 -9.14 14.01
CA LEU A 1065 -37.33 -10.16 14.49
C LEU A 1065 -36.47 -9.66 15.66
N SER A 1066 -35.96 -8.41 15.59
CA SER A 1066 -35.20 -7.80 16.68
C SER A 1066 -36.02 -7.69 17.96
N ASN A 1067 -37.30 -7.32 17.87
CA ASN A 1067 -38.20 -7.25 19.01
C ASN A 1067 -38.47 -8.66 19.60
N GLN A 1068 -38.70 -9.67 18.74
CA GLN A 1068 -38.87 -11.06 19.18
C GLN A 1068 -37.64 -11.60 19.91
N LEU A 1069 -36.45 -11.31 19.38
CA LEU A 1069 -35.17 -11.70 19.98
C LEU A 1069 -34.91 -10.93 21.28
N HIS A 1070 -35.24 -9.64 21.37
CA HIS A 1070 -35.09 -8.89 22.61
C HIS A 1070 -36.00 -9.42 23.74
N SER A 1071 -37.20 -9.90 23.43
CA SER A 1071 -38.11 -10.50 24.42
C SER A 1071 -37.75 -11.94 24.84
N SER A 1072 -36.78 -12.60 24.21
CA SER A 1072 -36.51 -14.04 24.43
C SER A 1072 -35.02 -14.43 24.54
N HIS A 1073 -34.12 -13.58 24.05
CA HIS A 1073 -32.69 -13.84 23.81
C HIS A 1073 -31.85 -12.54 23.92
N ASN A 1074 -32.28 -11.55 24.71
CA ASN A 1074 -31.57 -10.26 24.84
C ASN A 1074 -30.11 -10.42 25.31
N ASP A 1075 -29.81 -11.48 26.05
CA ASP A 1075 -28.49 -11.83 26.56
C ASP A 1075 -27.55 -12.44 25.49
N ARG A 1076 -28.10 -12.85 24.33
CA ARG A 1076 -27.35 -13.54 23.26
C ARG A 1076 -27.55 -13.00 21.84
N ALA A 1077 -28.56 -12.15 21.58
CA ALA A 1077 -28.86 -11.65 20.23
C ALA A 1077 -29.07 -10.14 20.17
N ARG A 1078 -28.38 -9.45 19.24
CA ARG A 1078 -28.56 -8.02 18.97
C ARG A 1078 -28.58 -7.70 17.47
N LEU A 1079 -29.63 -7.00 17.02
CA LEU A 1079 -29.82 -6.55 15.64
C LEU A 1079 -29.75 -5.01 15.58
N CYS A 1080 -28.64 -4.46 15.10
CA CYS A 1080 -28.40 -3.03 14.90
C CYS A 1080 -28.75 -2.64 13.46
N LEU A 1081 -29.99 -2.18 13.25
CA LEU A 1081 -30.58 -2.02 11.92
C LEU A 1081 -30.28 -0.66 11.24
N THR A 1082 -29.06 -0.16 11.45
CA THR A 1082 -28.55 1.16 11.03
C THR A 1082 -27.13 1.01 10.43
N TYR A 1083 -26.48 2.14 10.12
CA TYR A 1083 -25.04 2.21 9.85
C TYR A 1083 -24.31 2.76 11.08
N ASP A 1084 -23.29 2.05 11.55
CA ASP A 1084 -22.42 2.45 12.66
C ASP A 1084 -20.99 1.97 12.33
N GLU A 1085 -20.16 2.90 11.88
CA GLU A 1085 -18.81 2.65 11.38
C GLU A 1085 -17.88 2.12 12.50
N PRO A 1086 -17.78 2.75 13.69
CA PRO A 1086 -17.08 2.18 14.85
C PRO A 1086 -17.58 0.81 15.31
N LEU A 1087 -18.89 0.53 15.22
CA LEU A 1087 -19.43 -0.79 15.59
C LEU A 1087 -19.04 -1.86 14.57
N SER A 1088 -18.93 -1.53 13.28
CA SER A 1088 -18.52 -2.49 12.26
C SER A 1088 -17.11 -3.02 12.52
N HIS A 1089 -16.17 -2.15 12.86
CA HIS A 1089 -14.81 -2.49 13.30
C HIS A 1089 -14.83 -3.39 14.55
N LEU A 1090 -15.57 -2.98 15.59
CA LEU A 1090 -15.67 -3.76 16.83
C LEU A 1090 -16.32 -5.15 16.63
N ILE A 1091 -17.24 -5.30 15.68
CA ILE A 1091 -17.79 -6.61 15.30
C ILE A 1091 -16.74 -7.44 14.53
N TYR A 1092 -16.01 -6.86 13.57
CA TYR A 1092 -14.93 -7.57 12.88
C TYR A 1092 -13.84 -8.05 13.85
N ALA A 1093 -13.54 -7.30 14.90
CA ALA A 1093 -12.59 -7.67 15.93
C ALA A 1093 -13.16 -8.69 16.95
N GLY A 1094 -14.35 -8.43 17.50
CA GLY A 1094 -14.93 -9.18 18.61
C GLY A 1094 -15.74 -10.43 18.25
N ALA A 1095 -16.10 -10.63 16.98
CA ALA A 1095 -16.71 -11.88 16.54
C ALA A 1095 -15.68 -13.03 16.45
N ASP A 1096 -16.13 -14.26 16.68
CA ASP A 1096 -15.35 -15.46 16.35
C ASP A 1096 -15.54 -15.79 14.85
N PHE A 1097 -16.76 -15.62 14.34
CA PHE A 1097 -17.16 -15.92 12.96
C PHE A 1097 -17.83 -14.73 12.28
N ILE A 1098 -17.60 -14.55 10.97
CA ILE A 1098 -18.36 -13.59 10.14
C ILE A 1098 -19.12 -14.35 9.04
N LEU A 1099 -20.45 -14.29 9.09
CA LEU A 1099 -21.32 -14.97 8.14
C LEU A 1099 -21.60 -14.09 6.90
N VAL A 1100 -21.35 -14.64 5.71
CA VAL A 1100 -21.67 -14.01 4.42
C VAL A 1100 -22.50 -14.98 3.55
N PRO A 1101 -23.82 -15.08 3.77
CA PRO A 1101 -24.68 -16.08 3.13
C PRO A 1101 -25.28 -15.53 1.82
N SER A 1102 -24.49 -14.81 1.03
CA SER A 1102 -24.96 -14.13 -0.17
C SER A 1102 -25.41 -15.14 -1.24
N ILE A 1103 -26.55 -14.85 -1.88
CA ILE A 1103 -27.06 -15.64 -3.01
C ILE A 1103 -26.11 -15.53 -4.21
N PHE A 1104 -25.55 -14.34 -4.44
CA PHE A 1104 -24.44 -14.07 -5.35
C PHE A 1104 -23.60 -12.92 -4.79
N GLU A 1105 -22.29 -12.97 -4.98
CA GLU A 1105 -21.37 -11.95 -4.45
C GLU A 1105 -20.24 -11.66 -5.45
N PRO A 1106 -20.31 -10.53 -6.20
CA PRO A 1106 -19.32 -10.21 -7.23
C PRO A 1106 -17.87 -10.25 -6.75
N CYS A 1107 -17.62 -9.82 -5.51
CA CYS A 1107 -16.34 -10.02 -4.82
C CYS A 1107 -16.54 -10.30 -3.34
N GLY A 1108 -17.21 -9.37 -2.65
CA GLY A 1108 -17.25 -9.30 -1.20
C GLY A 1108 -15.96 -8.66 -0.66
N LEU A 1109 -16.11 -7.70 0.25
CA LEU A 1109 -15.02 -7.16 1.07
C LEU A 1109 -15.13 -7.67 2.52
N THR A 1110 -16.35 -7.99 2.97
CA THR A 1110 -16.68 -8.43 4.34
C THR A 1110 -15.83 -9.60 4.82
N GLN A 1111 -15.57 -10.59 3.97
CA GLN A 1111 -14.76 -11.77 4.30
C GLN A 1111 -13.26 -11.45 4.34
N LEU A 1112 -12.78 -10.52 3.51
CA LEU A 1112 -11.39 -10.05 3.52
C LEU A 1112 -11.11 -9.27 4.81
N THR A 1113 -12.01 -8.35 5.17
CA THR A 1113 -11.95 -7.61 6.43
C THR A 1113 -12.06 -8.56 7.64
N ALA A 1114 -12.93 -9.57 7.60
CA ALA A 1114 -13.02 -10.57 8.66
C ALA A 1114 -11.67 -11.28 8.91
N MET A 1115 -11.05 -11.80 7.85
CA MET A 1115 -9.75 -12.47 7.93
C MET A 1115 -8.65 -11.52 8.45
N ARG A 1116 -8.64 -10.25 7.99
CA ARG A 1116 -7.70 -9.23 8.47
C ARG A 1116 -7.79 -8.94 9.98
N TYR A 1117 -8.96 -9.14 10.59
CA TYR A 1117 -9.18 -9.01 12.04
C TYR A 1117 -9.18 -10.36 12.79
N GLY A 1118 -8.80 -11.46 12.13
CA GLY A 1118 -8.72 -12.80 12.73
C GLY A 1118 -10.09 -13.46 12.96
N SER A 1119 -11.16 -12.94 12.36
CA SER A 1119 -12.50 -13.53 12.41
C SER A 1119 -12.72 -14.49 11.26
N ILE A 1120 -13.23 -15.69 11.53
CA ILE A 1120 -13.26 -16.76 10.54
C ILE A 1120 -14.49 -16.60 9.62
N PRO A 1121 -14.32 -16.49 8.28
CA PRO A 1121 -15.43 -16.33 7.36
C PRO A 1121 -16.21 -17.64 7.19
N VAL A 1122 -17.55 -17.54 7.26
CA VAL A 1122 -18.50 -18.62 6.98
C VAL A 1122 -19.37 -18.17 5.81
N VAL A 1123 -19.16 -18.74 4.61
CA VAL A 1123 -19.62 -18.12 3.35
C VAL A 1123 -20.32 -19.10 2.41
N ARG A 1124 -21.20 -18.57 1.56
CA ARG A 1124 -21.69 -19.34 0.40
C ARG A 1124 -20.62 -19.37 -0.71
N ARG A 1125 -20.40 -20.52 -1.35
CA ARG A 1125 -19.48 -20.72 -2.47
C ARG A 1125 -20.04 -20.07 -3.75
N THR A 1126 -19.79 -18.77 -3.95
CA THR A 1126 -20.22 -17.99 -5.13
C THR A 1126 -19.34 -16.75 -5.35
N GLY A 1127 -19.15 -16.35 -6.60
CA GLY A 1127 -18.34 -15.20 -7.02
C GLY A 1127 -16.99 -15.14 -6.31
N GLY A 1128 -16.63 -13.96 -5.78
CA GLY A 1128 -15.37 -13.79 -5.06
C GLY A 1128 -15.29 -14.43 -3.67
N LEU A 1129 -16.42 -14.84 -3.07
CA LEU A 1129 -16.39 -15.60 -1.81
C LEU A 1129 -15.76 -16.98 -2.03
N TYR A 1130 -15.98 -17.58 -3.19
CA TYR A 1130 -15.29 -18.82 -3.57
C TYR A 1130 -13.79 -18.57 -3.79
N ASP A 1131 -13.41 -17.53 -4.55
CA ASP A 1131 -12.01 -17.24 -4.86
C ASP A 1131 -11.16 -16.93 -3.60
N THR A 1132 -11.78 -16.34 -2.57
CA THR A 1132 -11.08 -15.80 -1.38
C THR A 1132 -11.19 -16.67 -0.13
N VAL A 1133 -12.24 -17.51 -0.01
CA VAL A 1133 -12.40 -18.43 1.12
C VAL A 1133 -12.17 -19.87 0.67
N PHE A 1134 -11.14 -20.48 1.27
CA PHE A 1134 -10.76 -21.88 1.11
C PHE A 1134 -11.25 -22.67 2.33
N ASP A 1135 -12.14 -23.64 2.09
CA ASP A 1135 -12.70 -24.48 3.15
C ASP A 1135 -11.67 -25.41 3.79
N VAL A 1136 -11.64 -25.39 5.13
CA VAL A 1136 -10.67 -26.12 5.97
C VAL A 1136 -10.65 -27.64 5.77
N ASP A 1137 -11.78 -28.24 5.39
CA ASP A 1137 -11.89 -29.67 5.16
C ASP A 1137 -11.58 -30.03 3.70
N ASN A 1138 -12.04 -29.20 2.74
CA ASN A 1138 -12.19 -29.61 1.34
C ASN A 1138 -11.28 -28.90 0.32
N ASP A 1139 -10.78 -27.68 0.57
CA ASP A 1139 -10.11 -26.86 -0.46
C ASP A 1139 -8.57 -26.79 -0.34
N LYS A 1140 -7.91 -27.72 0.37
CA LYS A 1140 -6.45 -27.72 0.63
C LYS A 1140 -5.59 -27.56 -0.63
N GLU A 1141 -5.84 -28.38 -1.66
CA GLU A 1141 -5.12 -28.30 -2.95
C GLU A 1141 -5.37 -26.96 -3.66
N ARG A 1142 -6.59 -26.42 -3.54
CA ARG A 1142 -7.00 -25.14 -4.15
C ARG A 1142 -6.34 -23.93 -3.47
N ALA A 1143 -6.15 -23.99 -2.15
CA ALA A 1143 -5.39 -23.00 -1.40
C ALA A 1143 -3.90 -23.08 -1.78
N GLN A 1144 -3.32 -24.28 -1.75
CA GLN A 1144 -1.91 -24.51 -2.05
C GLN A 1144 -1.53 -24.06 -3.47
N ALA A 1145 -2.40 -24.30 -4.46
CA ALA A 1145 -2.21 -23.84 -5.83
C ALA A 1145 -2.14 -22.30 -5.98
N GLN A 1146 -2.70 -21.54 -5.03
CA GLN A 1146 -2.60 -20.08 -4.98
C GLN A 1146 -1.50 -19.56 -4.03
N GLY A 1147 -0.82 -20.46 -3.30
CA GLY A 1147 0.20 -20.13 -2.29
C GLY A 1147 -0.37 -19.82 -0.89
N PHE A 1148 -1.59 -20.29 -0.59
CA PHE A 1148 -2.28 -20.11 0.67
C PHE A 1148 -2.56 -21.45 1.39
N GLU A 1149 -3.01 -21.35 2.64
CA GLU A 1149 -3.59 -22.44 3.42
C GLU A 1149 -5.10 -22.19 3.61
N PRO A 1150 -5.91 -23.21 3.93
CA PRO A 1150 -7.34 -23.04 4.19
C PRO A 1150 -7.65 -22.03 5.30
N ASN A 1151 -8.72 -21.25 5.12
CA ASN A 1151 -8.97 -20.02 5.89
C ASN A 1151 -10.43 -19.82 6.37
N GLY A 1152 -11.37 -20.71 6.04
CA GLY A 1152 -12.76 -20.56 6.50
C GLY A 1152 -13.64 -21.79 6.26
N PHE A 1153 -14.96 -21.57 6.30
CA PHE A 1153 -15.98 -22.60 6.11
C PHE A 1153 -16.92 -22.22 4.96
N ASN A 1154 -17.16 -23.14 4.01
CA ASN A 1154 -18.08 -22.90 2.88
C ASN A 1154 -19.36 -23.76 2.90
N PHE A 1155 -20.32 -23.37 2.08
CA PHE A 1155 -21.48 -24.16 1.69
C PHE A 1155 -22.00 -23.78 0.30
N ASP A 1156 -22.63 -24.72 -0.42
CA ASP A 1156 -23.15 -24.50 -1.77
C ASP A 1156 -24.65 -24.15 -1.79
N GLY A 1157 -25.44 -24.78 -0.91
CA GLY A 1157 -26.90 -24.66 -0.87
C GLY A 1157 -27.36 -23.24 -0.57
N ALA A 1158 -28.23 -22.68 -1.41
CA ALA A 1158 -28.92 -21.41 -1.13
C ALA A 1158 -30.15 -21.63 -0.22
N ASP A 1159 -29.97 -22.44 0.83
CA ASP A 1159 -31.04 -22.92 1.72
C ASP A 1159 -30.56 -23.08 3.17
N ALA A 1160 -31.50 -23.41 4.06
CA ALA A 1160 -31.23 -23.62 5.48
C ALA A 1160 -30.22 -24.75 5.74
N ALA A 1161 -30.23 -25.82 4.95
CA ALA A 1161 -29.37 -26.98 5.16
C ALA A 1161 -27.89 -26.69 4.83
N GLY A 1162 -27.63 -25.87 3.80
CA GLY A 1162 -26.29 -25.36 3.50
C GLY A 1162 -25.74 -24.47 4.61
N VAL A 1163 -26.55 -23.54 5.11
CA VAL A 1163 -26.20 -22.68 6.24
C VAL A 1163 -25.91 -23.50 7.50
N ASP A 1164 -26.78 -24.47 7.80
CA ASP A 1164 -26.61 -25.39 8.92
C ASP A 1164 -25.33 -26.20 8.79
N TYR A 1165 -25.02 -26.73 7.61
CA TYR A 1165 -23.79 -27.51 7.38
C TYR A 1165 -22.52 -26.70 7.73
N ALA A 1166 -22.40 -25.47 7.22
CA ALA A 1166 -21.22 -24.64 7.49
C ALA A 1166 -21.16 -24.14 8.95
N LEU A 1167 -22.27 -23.60 9.48
CA LEU A 1167 -22.31 -23.11 10.87
C LEU A 1167 -22.12 -24.26 11.88
N ASN A 1168 -22.62 -25.46 11.59
CA ASN A 1168 -22.45 -26.59 12.50
C ASN A 1168 -20.99 -27.04 12.59
N ARG A 1169 -20.25 -27.06 11.47
CA ARG A 1169 -18.80 -27.34 11.46
C ARG A 1169 -18.02 -26.23 12.18
N ALA A 1170 -18.28 -24.98 11.81
CA ALA A 1170 -17.64 -23.80 12.38
C ALA A 1170 -17.78 -23.75 13.92
N ILE A 1171 -19.01 -23.83 14.44
CA ILE A 1171 -19.27 -23.76 15.88
C ILE A 1171 -18.74 -25.00 16.62
N SER A 1172 -18.75 -26.20 16.01
CA SER A 1172 -18.09 -27.35 16.62
C SER A 1172 -16.57 -27.18 16.70
N ALA A 1173 -15.90 -26.73 15.62
CA ALA A 1173 -14.45 -26.51 15.67
C ALA A 1173 -14.03 -25.47 16.72
N TRP A 1174 -14.91 -24.52 17.07
CA TRP A 1174 -14.72 -23.58 18.17
C TRP A 1174 -14.73 -24.26 19.55
N TYR A 1175 -15.74 -25.09 19.82
CA TYR A 1175 -15.91 -25.80 21.10
C TYR A 1175 -14.93 -26.98 21.24
N ASP A 1176 -14.84 -27.81 20.20
CA ASP A 1176 -14.19 -29.12 20.20
C ASP A 1176 -12.68 -29.02 19.83
N GLY A 1177 -12.23 -27.87 19.30
CA GLY A 1177 -10.91 -27.67 18.70
C GLY A 1177 -10.29 -26.30 18.92
N ARG A 1178 -10.51 -25.68 20.09
CA ARG A 1178 -10.17 -24.28 20.40
C ARG A 1178 -8.73 -23.86 20.05
N ASP A 1179 -7.72 -24.70 20.28
CA ASP A 1179 -6.31 -24.38 19.94
C ASP A 1179 -6.06 -24.34 18.42
N TRP A 1180 -6.69 -25.24 17.66
CA TRP A 1180 -6.68 -25.20 16.20
C TRP A 1180 -7.44 -23.98 15.68
N PHE A 1181 -8.58 -23.64 16.29
CA PHE A 1181 -9.34 -22.43 15.95
C PHE A 1181 -8.53 -21.15 16.20
N ASN A 1182 -7.84 -21.05 17.34
CA ASN A 1182 -6.95 -19.93 17.65
C ASN A 1182 -5.78 -19.85 16.64
N SER A 1183 -5.25 -21.00 16.21
CA SER A 1183 -4.23 -21.09 15.16
C SER A 1183 -4.77 -20.64 13.80
N LEU A 1184 -6.04 -20.94 13.48
CA LEU A 1184 -6.72 -20.45 12.28
C LEU A 1184 -6.91 -18.92 12.34
N CYS A 1185 -7.33 -18.36 13.48
CA CYS A 1185 -7.43 -16.90 13.69
C CYS A 1185 -6.10 -16.19 13.43
N LYS A 1186 -4.97 -16.79 13.84
CA LYS A 1186 -3.63 -16.31 13.50
C LYS A 1186 -3.34 -16.41 11.99
N LEU A 1187 -3.58 -17.59 11.41
CA LEU A 1187 -3.31 -17.88 10.00
C LEU A 1187 -4.01 -16.90 9.05
N VAL A 1188 -5.29 -16.60 9.28
CA VAL A 1188 -6.05 -15.72 8.38
C VAL A 1188 -5.59 -14.25 8.42
N MET A 1189 -4.97 -13.80 9.52
CA MET A 1189 -4.35 -12.47 9.61
C MET A 1189 -3.00 -12.38 8.88
N GLU A 1190 -2.33 -13.51 8.66
CA GLU A 1190 -1.07 -13.57 7.91
C GLU A 1190 -1.25 -13.69 6.39
N GLN A 1191 -2.48 -13.89 5.91
CA GLN A 1191 -2.81 -13.90 4.50
C GLN A 1191 -3.00 -12.46 3.99
N ASP A 1192 -2.21 -12.07 2.98
CA ASP A 1192 -2.30 -10.73 2.41
C ASP A 1192 -3.48 -10.62 1.43
N TRP A 1193 -4.54 -9.97 1.90
CA TRP A 1193 -5.73 -9.62 1.13
C TRP A 1193 -5.74 -8.13 0.71
N SER A 1194 -4.61 -7.44 0.80
CA SER A 1194 -4.49 -6.04 0.37
C SER A 1194 -4.36 -5.89 -1.16
N TRP A 1195 -4.27 -4.64 -1.62
CA TRP A 1195 -4.06 -4.31 -3.04
C TRP A 1195 -2.66 -4.64 -3.59
N ASN A 1196 -1.71 -5.12 -2.76
CA ASN A 1196 -0.34 -5.47 -3.16
C ASN A 1196 -0.25 -6.35 -4.42
N ARG A 1197 -1.20 -7.29 -4.60
CA ARG A 1197 -1.32 -8.15 -5.78
C ARG A 1197 -2.36 -7.62 -6.80
N PRO A 1198 -3.63 -7.36 -6.41
CA PRO A 1198 -4.64 -6.80 -7.31
C PRO A 1198 -4.21 -5.58 -8.14
N ALA A 1199 -3.46 -4.64 -7.56
CA ALA A 1199 -3.03 -3.45 -8.30
C ALA A 1199 -2.07 -3.79 -9.45
N LEU A 1200 -1.23 -4.82 -9.30
CA LEU A 1200 -0.37 -5.31 -10.38
C LEU A 1200 -1.20 -5.94 -11.51
N ASP A 1201 -2.19 -6.79 -11.17
CA ASP A 1201 -3.09 -7.38 -12.17
C ASP A 1201 -3.91 -6.29 -12.92
N TYR A 1202 -4.26 -5.18 -12.25
CA TYR A 1202 -4.86 -4.00 -12.88
C TYR A 1202 -3.88 -3.21 -13.77
N LEU A 1203 -2.62 -3.03 -13.36
CA LEU A 1203 -1.59 -2.43 -14.23
C LEU A 1203 -1.40 -3.25 -15.50
N GLU A 1204 -1.32 -4.58 -15.40
CA GLU A 1204 -1.23 -5.46 -16.58
C GLU A 1204 -2.44 -5.31 -17.50
N LEU A 1205 -3.65 -5.11 -16.95
CA LEU A 1205 -4.85 -4.81 -17.74
C LEU A 1205 -4.76 -3.45 -18.47
N TYR A 1206 -4.19 -2.43 -17.82
CA TYR A 1206 -3.94 -1.12 -18.42
C TYR A 1206 -2.89 -1.19 -19.54
N HIS A 1207 -1.76 -1.89 -19.33
CA HIS A 1207 -0.77 -2.12 -20.37
C HIS A 1207 -1.36 -2.90 -21.55
N ALA A 1208 -2.13 -3.96 -21.28
CA ALA A 1208 -2.83 -4.74 -22.31
C ALA A 1208 -3.98 -3.99 -23.01
N ALA A 1209 -4.42 -2.83 -22.51
CA ALA A 1209 -5.34 -1.93 -23.20
C ALA A 1209 -4.62 -0.90 -24.10
N ARG A 1210 -3.32 -0.68 -23.89
CA ARG A 1210 -2.46 0.25 -24.67
C ARG A 1210 -1.71 -0.43 -25.82
N LYS A 1211 -1.62 -1.78 -25.80
CA LYS A 1211 -1.22 -2.63 -26.93
C LYS A 1211 -2.23 -2.50 -28.08
#